data_AF-A0A0S9C9J9-F1
#
_entry.id   AF-A0A0S9C9J9-F1
#
_cell.length_a   1.000
_cell.length_b   1.000
_cell.length_c   1.000
_cell.angle_alpha   90.00
_cell.angle_beta   90.00
_cell.angle_gamma   90.00
#
_symmetry.space_group_name_H-M   'P 1'
#
loop_
_entity.id
_entity.type
_entity.pdbx_description
1 polymer ?
#
loop_
_entity_poly.entity_id
_entity_poly.type
_entity_poly.pdbx_seq_one_letter_code
_entity_poly.pdbx_strand_id
1 'polypeptide(L)'
;MRATITSAAMLLTGTMLASIPVAAQEIGNAGPYNAHVLSGGIGIDRPLERAAALVAAGASYTIATWVEVDHVDKGEVTLVRVGDAAMSRALVLDDGQLALRDGAALIRGAAVTKGWHHLAAVSDGTRAMLYLDGRRVGGGRAPATAVVPQIAIAPVVTGAVHFGGRLIDAHVEGGALDARRLAAIARSRPDVALVQMTEVGVGWPFQKQANIGLTTQQDAWTLPRTRDDAYTAPVAKPVAEMPVMQPRGPDRWQVNGWMLAAAPDVRGDGAALSRTGTPDGTWRAATVPGTVLQTLVDRGVYPDPYYGLNNLKIPERLSQQAYWYRTRFTIPAEAAGKRLMLVFGGINYAAEIWANGKRLGETRGAFIRGQFDYTPVAGENVVAVRVSPPPHPGIPHEQSVSAGVGENGGQLAIDGPTFVATEGWDWIPGVRDRNTGLWRPVELLASGAVRIGDPHVITDLPLPRTDRADVHITVPLENAGPATPVTVRVAFGGVTAEKQVNAPSGCSAVAFTPAEFRQLTVANPKLWWPNGYGDPHLYDVTYEVADARGSSDRKTGRFGIREVSYDLSLFDAAGALRRVNVQTTDGGLAGTPLIDVRHAAIKQTPTGWAESLTPAGERSRAVTPITETLPEPHLTIRVNGVRIAARGGNWGMDDAMKRVSYDRLAPYFRLQREAHMNIIRNWMGNNNEEEFFDLADENGMMVMNDFWQSTQNFQVEPDDAALFLANARDTIARYRNHPSIIMWFGRNEGVPYPTLNEGLAKAVFDLDGTRWFTGSSNVVNLQGSGPYNYRPPAGYFTDLATGFSVETGTPSLSTAESVASYVPAGDRWPLGDVLAYHDWHFGGNGDTKTFMAALGRMYGPGTSFADFERKAQMMNLETHKAMYEGFLGHLWTKNSGRLLWMTHPAWPSNAWQIYSWDYDTHAAYYGAKKAVEPLHVQLNLPGNELVVLNTTQADARGLTARVRVVGLDNRELFARDTPVDALANRATPLAAVPLADVFRTTPMVLVKLALLGPGGQVMSDNFYWRGRDEDAYRALNTLAPVTLTASASDGGAEGADRVVQVTLANDGDVPALNAKLTLVDEAGKRILPAFYDDNYVSLLRGERRVLKVRYPAKNSGSPRLTLSGWNVSPATLMVR
;
A
#
# COMPACT_ATOMS: atom_id res chain seq x y z
N MET A 1 -34.31 -14.91 49.52
CA MET A 1 -35.45 -15.12 50.45
C MET A 1 -36.03 -13.77 50.85
N ARG A 2 -37.26 -13.74 51.40
CA ARG A 2 -37.99 -12.56 51.92
C ARG A 2 -37.19 -11.90 53.08
N ALA A 3 -37.40 -10.67 53.57
CA ALA A 3 -38.56 -9.77 53.71
C ALA A 3 -38.04 -8.30 53.87
N THR A 4 -38.67 -7.17 53.48
CA THR A 4 -39.93 -6.50 53.94
C THR A 4 -40.01 -6.31 55.48
N ILE A 5 -40.42 -5.19 56.10
CA ILE A 5 -41.05 -3.92 55.63
C ILE A 5 -41.05 -2.82 56.75
N THR A 6 -41.09 -1.53 56.38
CA THR A 6 -41.50 -0.27 57.09
C THR A 6 -41.42 -0.04 58.62
N SER A 7 -41.17 1.22 59.03
CA SER A 7 -42.06 1.98 59.96
C SER A 7 -41.76 3.49 60.01
N ALA A 8 -42.71 4.30 60.50
CA ALA A 8 -42.68 5.76 60.63
C ALA A 8 -43.64 6.20 61.78
N ALA A 9 -43.75 7.46 62.24
CA ALA A 9 -43.16 8.74 61.83
C ALA A 9 -43.17 9.76 63.01
N MET A 10 -42.42 10.88 62.89
CA MET A 10 -42.48 12.10 63.73
C MET A 10 -42.05 11.95 65.21
N LEU A 11 -41.22 12.83 65.78
CA LEU A 11 -41.53 14.23 66.10
C LEU A 11 -40.27 15.12 66.28
N LEU A 12 -40.44 16.44 66.28
CA LEU A 12 -39.36 17.43 66.40
C LEU A 12 -38.84 17.60 67.85
N THR A 13 -37.51 17.71 67.99
CA THR A 13 -36.85 18.71 68.86
C THR A 13 -35.51 19.10 68.23
N GLY A 14 -35.17 20.39 68.28
CA GLY A 14 -33.99 20.93 67.59
C GLY A 14 -32.69 20.82 68.39
N THR A 15 -31.57 20.73 67.68
CA THR A 15 -30.23 21.08 68.18
C THR A 15 -29.41 21.63 67.01
N MET A 16 -28.61 22.68 67.25
CA MET A 16 -27.79 23.30 66.22
C MET A 16 -26.66 22.35 65.78
N LEU A 17 -26.60 22.05 64.49
CA LEU A 17 -25.41 21.53 63.83
C LEU A 17 -24.79 22.65 63.00
N ALA A 18 -23.55 23.03 63.35
CA ALA A 18 -22.78 23.96 62.56
C ALA A 18 -22.55 23.39 61.16
N SER A 19 -22.93 24.14 60.13
CA SER A 19 -22.68 23.79 58.74
C SER A 19 -21.17 23.75 58.48
N ILE A 20 -20.60 22.56 58.39
CA ILE A 20 -19.28 22.35 57.80
C ILE A 20 -19.33 22.94 56.38
N PRO A 21 -18.41 23.84 55.99
CA PRO A 21 -18.40 24.35 54.63
C PRO A 21 -18.14 23.18 53.67
N VAL A 22 -19.05 22.96 52.74
CA VAL A 22 -18.82 22.05 51.61
C VAL A 22 -17.61 22.59 50.86
N ALA A 23 -16.50 21.85 50.89
CA ALA A 23 -15.31 22.22 50.12
C ALA A 23 -15.71 22.37 48.65
N ALA A 24 -15.28 23.46 48.01
CA ALA A 24 -15.53 23.68 46.60
C ALA A 24 -15.01 22.46 45.81
N GLN A 25 -15.88 21.85 45.01
CA GLN A 25 -15.54 20.60 44.34
C GLN A 25 -14.47 20.88 43.29
N GLU A 26 -13.29 20.27 43.45
CA GLU A 26 -12.18 20.45 42.51
C GLU A 26 -12.58 20.11 41.09
N ILE A 27 -12.20 20.97 40.15
CA ILE A 27 -12.46 20.79 38.72
C ILE A 27 -11.39 19.84 38.17
N GLY A 28 -11.81 18.69 37.63
CA GLY A 28 -10.87 17.72 37.06
C GLY A 28 -10.36 18.19 35.69
N ASN A 29 -9.12 17.85 35.37
CA ASN A 29 -8.39 18.27 34.16
C ASN A 29 -8.25 19.80 34.00
N ALA A 30 -8.41 20.59 35.06
CA ALA A 30 -8.31 22.05 34.97
C ALA A 30 -6.85 22.58 34.81
N GLY A 31 -5.87 21.73 35.09
CA GLY A 31 -4.44 22.03 35.14
C GLY A 31 -3.83 21.59 36.49
N PRO A 32 -2.55 21.89 36.77
CA PRO A 32 -1.60 22.56 35.88
C PRO A 32 -1.09 21.67 34.74
N TYR A 33 -0.95 22.25 33.55
CA TYR A 33 -0.26 21.63 32.41
C TYR A 33 1.12 22.25 32.21
N ASN A 34 2.15 21.38 32.11
CA ASN A 34 3.49 21.75 31.68
C ASN A 34 3.74 21.10 30.31
N ALA A 35 3.82 21.91 29.26
CA ALA A 35 3.86 21.47 27.87
C ALA A 35 4.95 22.18 27.06
N HIS A 36 5.73 21.41 26.30
CA HIS A 36 6.52 21.90 25.19
C HIS A 36 5.80 21.52 23.90
N VAL A 37 5.51 22.54 23.08
CA VAL A 37 4.65 22.43 21.90
C VAL A 37 5.47 22.83 20.68
N LEU A 38 5.42 22.01 19.63
CA LEU A 38 6.07 22.31 18.36
C LEU A 38 5.18 23.21 17.51
N SER A 39 5.73 24.25 16.88
CA SER A 39 4.96 25.19 16.05
C SER A 39 4.23 24.48 14.89
N GLY A 40 4.85 23.49 14.25
CA GLY A 40 4.21 22.64 13.24
C GLY A 40 3.42 21.43 13.78
N GLY A 41 3.33 21.29 15.11
CA GLY A 41 2.77 20.12 15.78
C GLY A 41 1.30 20.25 16.16
N ILE A 42 0.95 19.71 17.34
CA ILE A 42 -0.40 19.75 17.91
C ILE A 42 -0.38 20.26 19.36
N GLY A 43 -1.54 20.74 19.82
CA GLY A 43 -1.80 21.05 21.23
C GLY A 43 -2.32 19.86 22.05
N ILE A 44 -2.69 20.14 23.29
CA ILE A 44 -3.42 19.22 24.19
C ILE A 44 -4.89 19.63 24.17
N ASP A 45 -5.82 18.67 24.07
CA ASP A 45 -7.26 18.89 24.25
C ASP A 45 -7.84 17.84 25.23
N ARG A 46 -8.64 18.27 26.22
CA ARG A 46 -9.15 17.44 27.32
C ARG A 46 -10.53 17.91 27.83
N PRO A 47 -11.44 16.97 28.19
CA PRO A 47 -12.69 17.31 28.85
C PRO A 47 -12.44 17.85 30.26
N LEU A 48 -13.11 18.94 30.62
CA LEU A 48 -13.12 19.48 31.98
C LEU A 48 -14.17 18.77 32.81
N GLU A 49 -13.76 18.08 33.87
CA GLU A 49 -14.67 17.32 34.73
C GLU A 49 -15.22 18.18 35.86
N ARG A 50 -16.50 18.01 36.20
CA ARG A 50 -17.19 18.75 37.28
C ARG A 50 -17.19 20.30 37.08
N ALA A 51 -16.95 20.75 35.85
CA ALA A 51 -16.74 22.15 35.49
C ALA A 51 -18.01 22.97 35.20
N ALA A 52 -19.21 22.46 35.48
CA ALA A 52 -20.47 23.09 35.08
C ALA A 52 -20.60 24.56 35.55
N ALA A 53 -20.14 24.87 36.76
CA ALA A 53 -20.14 26.23 37.29
C ALA A 53 -19.10 27.15 36.61
N LEU A 54 -17.95 26.60 36.19
CA LEU A 54 -16.89 27.33 35.50
C LEU A 54 -17.32 27.74 34.08
N VAL A 55 -18.01 26.87 33.35
CA VAL A 55 -18.34 27.08 31.93
C VAL A 55 -19.71 27.72 31.68
N ALA A 56 -20.50 27.93 32.73
CA ALA A 56 -21.80 28.62 32.66
C ALA A 56 -21.66 30.10 32.26
N ALA A 57 -22.72 30.66 31.67
CA ALA A 57 -22.77 32.09 31.35
C ALA A 57 -22.66 32.94 32.62
N GLY A 58 -21.83 34.01 32.58
CA GLY A 58 -21.61 34.88 33.74
C GLY A 58 -20.72 34.30 34.83
N ALA A 59 -20.10 33.13 34.61
CA ALA A 59 -19.15 32.55 35.57
C ALA A 59 -17.89 33.42 35.73
N SER A 60 -17.40 33.53 36.96
CA SER A 60 -16.07 34.08 37.25
C SER A 60 -14.99 33.01 37.07
N TYR A 61 -13.87 33.39 36.49
CA TYR A 61 -12.80 32.47 36.12
C TYR A 61 -11.43 33.16 36.08
N THR A 62 -10.38 32.37 36.22
CA THR A 62 -9.00 32.77 35.94
C THR A 62 -8.39 31.76 34.97
N ILE A 63 -7.80 32.24 33.87
CA ILE A 63 -6.95 31.45 32.97
C ILE A 63 -5.54 32.00 33.09
N ALA A 64 -4.55 31.17 33.41
CA ALA A 64 -3.18 31.61 33.62
C ALA A 64 -2.16 30.59 33.08
N THR A 65 -0.95 31.07 32.79
CA THR A 65 0.22 30.26 32.44
C THR A 65 1.52 31.06 32.55
N TRP A 66 2.63 30.39 32.79
CA TRP A 66 3.96 30.87 32.45
C TRP A 66 4.29 30.47 31.01
N VAL A 67 4.57 31.43 30.15
CA VAL A 67 5.01 31.19 28.77
C VAL A 67 6.45 31.62 28.59
N GLU A 68 7.20 30.87 27.79
CA GLU A 68 8.43 31.35 27.17
C GLU A 68 8.13 31.89 25.76
N VAL A 69 8.37 33.18 25.57
CA VAL A 69 8.25 33.84 24.28
C VAL A 69 9.65 33.90 23.67
N ASP A 70 9.92 33.10 22.64
CA ASP A 70 11.21 33.10 21.94
C ASP A 70 11.24 34.03 20.72
N HIS A 71 10.08 34.23 20.10
CA HIS A 71 9.80 35.11 18.97
C HIS A 71 8.39 35.68 19.12
N VAL A 72 8.06 36.71 18.32
CA VAL A 72 6.73 37.32 18.30
C VAL A 72 6.08 37.04 16.96
N ASP A 73 5.03 36.21 16.99
CA ASP A 73 4.20 35.91 15.84
C ASP A 73 3.24 37.05 15.49
N LYS A 74 2.77 37.05 14.24
CA LYS A 74 1.73 37.95 13.75
C LYS A 74 0.38 37.24 13.73
N GLY A 75 -0.67 37.98 14.05
CA GLY A 75 -2.02 37.45 14.28
C GLY A 75 -2.18 36.85 15.68
N GLU A 76 -3.27 36.10 15.86
CA GLU A 76 -3.63 35.52 17.16
C GLU A 76 -3.07 34.11 17.34
N VAL A 77 -2.33 33.91 18.43
CA VAL A 77 -1.78 32.62 18.90
C VAL A 77 -2.49 32.24 20.19
N THR A 78 -3.19 31.12 20.20
CA THR A 78 -3.95 30.67 21.38
C THR A 78 -3.06 29.87 22.33
N LEU A 79 -2.94 30.29 23.60
CA LEU A 79 -2.14 29.60 24.61
C LEU A 79 -2.98 28.63 25.45
N VAL A 80 -4.14 29.07 25.94
CA VAL A 80 -5.08 28.25 26.72
C VAL A 80 -6.50 28.62 26.33
N ARG A 81 -7.31 27.65 25.91
CA ARG A 81 -8.71 27.79 25.52
C ARG A 81 -9.61 26.97 26.45
N VAL A 82 -10.72 27.54 26.88
CA VAL A 82 -11.83 26.82 27.52
C VAL A 82 -13.06 26.95 26.63
N GLY A 83 -13.64 25.82 26.23
CA GLY A 83 -14.64 25.74 25.16
C GLY A 83 -14.10 25.17 23.84
N ASP A 84 -14.92 25.26 22.80
CA ASP A 84 -14.65 24.73 21.47
C ASP A 84 -14.22 25.84 20.48
N ALA A 85 -14.06 25.52 19.21
CA ALA A 85 -13.66 26.47 18.18
C ALA A 85 -14.76 27.51 17.81
N ALA A 86 -16.03 27.26 18.15
CA ALA A 86 -17.14 28.18 17.86
C ALA A 86 -17.40 29.15 19.03
N MET A 87 -17.33 28.64 20.27
CA MET A 87 -17.53 29.43 21.49
C MET A 87 -16.49 29.06 22.55
N SER A 88 -15.58 30.00 22.83
CA SER A 88 -14.52 29.82 23.82
C SER A 88 -14.17 31.08 24.61
N ARG A 89 -13.54 30.85 25.77
CA ARG A 89 -12.77 31.82 26.54
C ARG A 89 -11.30 31.44 26.41
N ALA A 90 -10.45 32.31 25.88
CA ALA A 90 -9.07 31.95 25.55
C ALA A 90 -8.05 33.03 25.91
N LEU A 91 -7.00 32.62 26.61
CA LEU A 91 -5.77 33.39 26.81
C LEU A 91 -4.93 33.29 25.54
N VAL A 92 -4.68 34.43 24.89
CA VAL A 92 -4.02 34.49 23.57
C VAL A 92 -2.93 35.56 23.54
N LEU A 93 -2.01 35.43 22.58
CA LEU A 93 -1.11 36.50 22.15
C LEU A 93 -1.60 36.99 20.78
N ASP A 94 -1.94 38.25 20.65
CA ASP A 94 -2.41 38.86 19.40
C ASP A 94 -1.43 39.94 18.94
N ASP A 95 -0.73 39.70 17.82
CA ASP A 95 0.46 40.47 17.38
C ASP A 95 1.48 40.67 18.54
N GLY A 96 1.69 39.62 19.33
CA GLY A 96 2.56 39.64 20.52
C GLY A 96 1.98 40.33 21.76
N GLN A 97 0.75 40.84 21.72
CA GLN A 97 0.08 41.45 22.88
C GLN A 97 -0.70 40.41 23.68
N LEU A 98 -0.54 40.41 25.01
CA LEU A 98 -1.40 39.64 25.90
C LEU A 98 -2.86 40.04 25.67
N ALA A 99 -3.72 39.08 25.36
CA ALA A 99 -5.15 39.30 25.15
C ALA A 99 -6.02 38.17 25.73
N LEU A 100 -7.31 38.46 25.91
CA LEU A 100 -8.36 37.50 26.22
C LEU A 100 -9.43 37.57 25.13
N ARG A 101 -9.74 36.42 24.54
CA ARG A 101 -10.93 36.19 23.72
C ARG A 101 -12.05 35.62 24.60
N ASP A 102 -13.27 36.14 24.49
CA ASP A 102 -14.48 35.62 25.17
C ASP A 102 -15.65 35.70 24.18
N GLY A 103 -15.90 34.58 23.50
CA GLY A 103 -16.72 34.53 22.30
C GLY A 103 -16.17 35.48 21.22
N ALA A 104 -17.00 36.41 20.76
CA ALA A 104 -16.62 37.42 19.77
C ALA A 104 -15.84 38.62 20.36
N ALA A 105 -15.77 38.77 21.69
CA ALA A 105 -15.03 39.88 22.32
C ALA A 105 -13.53 39.56 22.39
N LEU A 106 -12.68 40.54 22.06
CA LEU A 106 -11.22 40.45 22.21
C LEU A 106 -10.73 41.66 23.01
N ILE A 107 -10.16 41.41 24.18
CA ILE A 107 -9.61 42.41 25.10
C ILE A 107 -8.09 42.33 24.99
N ARG A 108 -7.42 43.45 24.67
CA ARG A 108 -5.95 43.53 24.55
C ARG A 108 -5.31 44.21 25.77
N GLY A 109 -4.06 43.86 26.03
CA GLY A 109 -3.20 44.38 27.08
C GLY A 109 -1.88 44.93 26.52
N ALA A 110 -0.77 44.63 27.20
CA ALA A 110 0.57 45.04 26.75
C ALA A 110 1.22 43.97 25.84
N ALA A 111 2.17 44.42 25.02
CA ALA A 111 3.11 43.55 24.31
C ALA A 111 3.95 42.72 25.30
N VAL A 112 4.18 41.46 24.97
CA VAL A 112 5.08 40.55 25.67
C VAL A 112 6.45 40.58 24.99
N THR A 113 7.53 40.55 25.78
CA THR A 113 8.91 40.59 25.27
C THR A 113 9.50 39.17 25.15
N LYS A 114 10.68 39.05 24.55
CA LYS A 114 11.40 37.77 24.54
C LYS A 114 11.78 37.37 25.98
N GLY A 115 11.47 36.13 26.37
CA GLY A 115 11.77 35.57 27.68
C GLY A 115 10.57 34.90 28.35
N TRP A 116 10.73 34.58 29.64
CA TRP A 116 9.67 33.98 30.45
C TRP A 116 8.79 35.03 31.09
N HIS A 117 7.47 34.89 30.89
CA HIS A 117 6.46 35.80 31.40
C HIS A 117 5.29 35.03 32.03
N HIS A 118 4.73 35.54 33.13
CA HIS A 118 3.48 35.04 33.69
C HIS A 118 2.30 35.82 33.12
N LEU A 119 1.43 35.14 32.39
CA LEU A 119 0.24 35.69 31.75
C LEU A 119 -1.00 35.20 32.49
N ALA A 120 -1.93 36.10 32.79
CA ALA A 120 -3.25 35.72 33.29
C ALA A 120 -4.36 36.63 32.78
N ALA A 121 -5.52 36.03 32.53
CA ALA A 121 -6.78 36.69 32.28
C ALA A 121 -7.79 36.29 33.36
N VAL A 122 -8.30 37.28 34.07
CA VAL A 122 -9.23 37.11 35.20
C VAL A 122 -10.55 37.76 34.88
N SER A 123 -11.67 37.05 34.99
CA SER A 123 -13.02 37.57 34.79
C SER A 123 -13.88 37.44 36.05
N ASP A 124 -14.59 38.51 36.41
CA ASP A 124 -15.61 38.50 37.48
C ASP A 124 -16.99 38.00 37.01
N GLY A 125 -17.11 37.60 35.73
CA GLY A 125 -18.39 37.26 35.08
C GLY A 125 -18.99 38.40 34.24
N THR A 126 -18.45 39.61 34.35
CA THR A 126 -18.92 40.81 33.61
C THR A 126 -17.78 41.63 32.99
N ARG A 127 -16.61 41.63 33.63
CA ARG A 127 -15.40 42.33 33.23
C ARG A 127 -14.21 41.41 33.39
N ALA A 128 -13.30 41.47 32.43
CA ALA A 128 -12.01 40.81 32.55
C ALA A 128 -10.86 41.81 32.67
N MET A 129 -9.82 41.38 33.37
CA MET A 129 -8.57 42.09 33.61
C MET A 129 -7.40 41.22 33.15
N LEU A 130 -6.42 41.83 32.50
CA LEU A 130 -5.24 41.16 31.98
C LEU A 130 -4.02 41.49 32.85
N TYR A 131 -3.23 40.48 33.18
CA TYR A 131 -2.04 40.59 34.01
C TYR A 131 -0.83 40.00 33.31
N LEU A 132 0.23 40.79 33.21
CA LEU A 132 1.57 40.41 32.74
C LEU A 132 2.54 40.57 33.91
N ASP A 133 3.22 39.50 34.30
CA ASP A 133 4.15 39.45 35.43
C ASP A 133 3.56 40.01 36.73
N GLY A 134 2.28 39.68 36.96
CA GLY A 134 1.50 40.10 38.12
C GLY A 134 1.06 41.57 38.10
N ARG A 135 1.40 42.33 37.06
CA ARG A 135 0.96 43.72 36.86
C ARG A 135 -0.24 43.76 35.91
N ARG A 136 -1.28 44.51 36.27
CA ARG A 136 -2.44 44.71 35.40
C ARG A 136 -2.03 45.56 34.18
N VAL A 137 -2.23 45.02 32.98
CA VAL A 137 -1.85 45.65 31.70
C VAL A 137 -3.04 45.92 30.77
N GLY A 138 -4.23 45.40 31.11
CA GLY A 138 -5.44 45.64 30.32
C GLY A 138 -6.72 45.30 31.08
N GLY A 139 -7.86 45.47 30.42
CA GLY A 139 -9.15 45.01 30.91
C GLY A 139 -10.35 45.67 30.23
N GLY A 140 -11.43 44.93 30.10
CA GLY A 140 -12.61 45.31 29.31
C GLY A 140 -13.88 44.61 29.79
N ARG A 141 -14.98 44.76 29.05
CA ARG A 141 -16.20 43.97 29.27
C ARG A 141 -15.98 42.57 28.72
N ALA A 142 -16.09 41.56 29.57
CA ALA A 142 -16.04 40.16 29.18
C ALA A 142 -17.44 39.57 29.40
N PRO A 143 -18.15 39.13 28.36
CA PRO A 143 -19.51 38.63 28.50
C PRO A 143 -19.59 37.30 29.27
N ALA A 144 -18.46 36.65 29.56
CA ALA A 144 -18.37 35.34 30.22
C ALA A 144 -19.34 34.35 29.57
N THR A 145 -19.25 34.23 28.25
CA THR A 145 -20.18 33.43 27.44
C THR A 145 -20.20 31.97 27.90
N ALA A 146 -21.36 31.30 27.81
CA ALA A 146 -21.43 29.87 28.08
C ALA A 146 -20.60 29.10 27.05
N VAL A 147 -19.79 28.14 27.51
CA VAL A 147 -18.89 27.33 26.68
C VAL A 147 -19.03 25.85 27.03
N VAL A 148 -18.54 24.96 26.18
CA VAL A 148 -18.50 23.53 26.49
C VAL A 148 -17.41 23.22 27.53
N PRO A 149 -17.56 22.16 28.36
CA PRO A 149 -16.56 21.74 29.34
C PRO A 149 -15.39 21.02 28.68
N GLN A 150 -14.57 21.76 27.96
CA GLN A 150 -13.30 21.34 27.35
C GLN A 150 -12.23 22.38 27.68
N ILE A 151 -11.00 21.93 27.90
CA ILE A 151 -9.81 22.78 27.93
C ILE A 151 -8.84 22.32 26.85
N ALA A 152 -8.22 23.27 26.16
CA ALA A 152 -7.12 23.00 25.26
C ALA A 152 -5.93 23.90 25.57
N ILE A 153 -4.73 23.31 25.59
CA ILE A 153 -3.46 23.99 25.77
C ILE A 153 -2.77 24.03 24.41
N ALA A 154 -2.42 25.24 23.94
CA ALA A 154 -1.91 25.50 22.60
C ALA A 154 -2.75 24.83 21.48
N PRO A 155 -4.10 24.99 21.43
CA PRO A 155 -4.89 24.35 20.39
C PRO A 155 -4.50 24.82 18.99
N VAL A 156 -4.49 23.89 18.04
CA VAL A 156 -4.46 24.24 16.61
C VAL A 156 -5.78 24.94 16.26
N VAL A 157 -5.70 26.16 15.74
CA VAL A 157 -6.85 26.95 15.31
C VAL A 157 -6.70 27.21 13.81
N THR A 158 -7.71 26.80 13.02
CA THR A 158 -7.68 26.89 11.56
C THR A 158 -7.57 28.35 11.11
N GLY A 159 -6.54 28.65 10.30
CA GLY A 159 -6.29 30.02 9.80
C GLY A 159 -5.54 30.94 10.78
N ALA A 160 -5.13 30.43 11.94
CA ALA A 160 -4.30 31.14 12.91
C ALA A 160 -2.89 30.52 13.01
N VAL A 161 -1.94 31.22 13.63
CA VAL A 161 -0.61 30.69 13.90
C VAL A 161 -0.68 29.78 15.14
N HIS A 162 -0.16 28.57 15.02
CA HIS A 162 -0.10 27.61 16.12
C HIS A 162 1.11 27.92 17.02
N PHE A 163 0.90 27.83 18.34
CA PHE A 163 1.94 28.15 19.32
C PHE A 163 3.10 27.15 19.26
N GLY A 164 4.33 27.65 19.13
CA GLY A 164 5.56 26.87 19.32
C GLY A 164 6.37 27.42 20.48
N GLY A 165 6.63 26.61 21.50
CA GLY A 165 7.37 27.03 22.70
C GLY A 165 6.97 26.26 23.96
N ARG A 166 7.33 26.81 25.12
CA ARG A 166 7.11 26.19 26.44
C ARG A 166 6.04 26.91 27.25
N LEU A 167 5.13 26.13 27.83
CA LEU A 167 4.12 26.55 28.79
C LEU A 167 4.31 25.78 30.09
N ILE A 168 4.30 26.49 31.23
CA ILE A 168 4.37 25.92 32.58
C ILE A 168 3.16 26.43 33.35
N ASP A 169 2.58 25.58 34.21
CA ASP A 169 1.42 25.94 35.03
C ASP A 169 0.27 26.53 34.19
N ALA A 170 0.03 25.97 33.00
CA ALA A 170 -1.11 26.36 32.18
C ALA A 170 -2.39 25.75 32.78
N HIS A 171 -3.32 26.59 33.21
CA HIS A 171 -4.54 26.14 33.89
C HIS A 171 -5.72 27.09 33.70
N VAL A 172 -6.91 26.59 34.06
CA VAL A 172 -8.09 27.38 34.40
C VAL A 172 -8.52 27.08 35.83
N GLU A 173 -9.01 28.07 36.55
CA GLU A 173 -9.69 27.87 37.83
C GLU A 173 -11.00 28.68 37.91
N GLY A 174 -11.93 28.20 38.73
CA GLY A 174 -13.19 28.88 39.01
C GLY A 174 -13.00 29.99 40.03
N GLY A 175 -13.53 31.18 39.72
CA GLY A 175 -13.33 32.39 40.53
C GLY A 175 -12.30 33.35 39.95
N ALA A 176 -12.40 34.61 40.39
CA ALA A 176 -11.51 35.69 39.97
C ALA A 176 -10.37 35.87 40.98
N LEU A 177 -9.12 35.58 40.59
CA LEU A 177 -7.96 35.84 41.45
C LEU A 177 -7.73 37.33 41.69
N ASP A 178 -7.37 37.67 42.93
CA ASP A 178 -6.96 39.03 43.26
C ASP A 178 -5.53 39.35 42.76
N ALA A 179 -5.26 40.65 42.61
CA ALA A 179 -3.97 41.14 42.12
C ALA A 179 -2.78 40.82 43.05
N ARG A 180 -2.99 40.62 44.36
CA ARG A 180 -1.92 40.23 45.30
C ARG A 180 -1.52 38.78 45.09
N ARG A 181 -2.49 37.88 44.85
CA ARG A 181 -2.24 36.47 44.54
C ARG A 181 -1.50 36.33 43.22
N LEU A 182 -1.94 37.01 42.16
CA LEU A 182 -1.26 37.01 40.86
C LEU A 182 0.16 37.58 40.93
N ALA A 183 0.36 38.68 41.68
CA ALA A 183 1.69 39.22 41.92
C ALA A 183 2.57 38.31 42.80
N ALA A 184 1.98 37.46 43.65
CA ALA A 184 2.73 36.44 44.39
C ALA A 184 3.15 35.28 43.48
N ILE A 185 2.24 34.78 42.64
CA ILE A 185 2.54 33.75 41.62
C ILE A 185 3.69 34.25 40.73
N ALA A 186 3.55 35.44 40.14
CA ALA A 186 4.58 36.03 39.26
C ALA A 186 5.94 36.33 39.93
N ARG A 187 6.02 36.37 41.27
CA ARG A 187 7.31 36.43 41.99
C ARG A 187 7.92 35.05 42.23
N SER A 188 7.08 34.03 42.38
CA SER A 188 7.48 32.63 42.55
C SER A 188 7.62 31.94 41.19
N ARG A 189 8.48 32.48 40.31
CA ARG A 189 8.74 31.88 38.99
C ARG A 189 9.20 30.42 39.16
N PRO A 190 8.58 29.45 38.45
CA PRO A 190 9.01 28.06 38.46
C PRO A 190 10.50 27.94 38.08
N ASP A 191 11.23 27.10 38.81
CA ASP A 191 12.55 26.67 38.38
C ASP A 191 12.38 25.70 37.20
N VAL A 192 12.60 26.22 35.99
CA VAL A 192 12.40 25.51 34.72
C VAL A 192 13.25 24.23 34.67
N ALA A 193 14.39 24.16 35.38
CA ALA A 193 15.22 22.96 35.44
C ALA A 193 14.63 21.83 36.30
N LEU A 194 13.65 22.13 37.16
CA LEU A 194 12.95 21.18 38.03
C LEU A 194 11.55 20.81 37.51
N VAL A 195 11.04 21.51 36.49
CA VAL A 195 9.71 21.26 35.92
C VAL A 195 9.77 20.11 34.91
N GLN A 196 9.04 19.03 35.19
CA GLN A 196 8.79 17.97 34.21
C GLN A 196 7.85 18.50 33.13
N MET A 197 8.35 18.50 31.89
CA MET A 197 7.67 19.00 30.70
C MET A 197 7.08 17.85 29.90
N THR A 198 5.86 18.01 29.39
CA THR A 198 5.27 17.08 28.42
C THR A 198 5.66 17.52 27.02
N GLU A 199 6.39 16.68 26.29
CA GLU A 199 6.66 16.89 24.86
C GLU A 199 5.39 16.55 24.05
N VAL A 200 4.67 17.56 23.56
CA VAL A 200 3.35 17.38 22.96
C VAL A 200 3.47 16.92 21.51
N GLY A 201 2.95 15.72 21.22
CA GLY A 201 2.98 15.13 19.88
C GLY A 201 4.35 14.65 19.43
N VAL A 202 5.34 14.54 20.32
CA VAL A 202 6.70 14.06 19.99
C VAL A 202 6.84 12.59 20.35
N GLY A 203 7.37 11.79 19.43
CA GLY A 203 7.61 10.37 19.64
C GLY A 203 6.50 9.49 19.07
N TRP A 204 6.85 8.61 18.15
CA TRP A 204 5.96 7.52 17.74
C TRP A 204 5.69 6.57 18.93
N PRO A 205 4.43 6.18 19.19
CA PRO A 205 4.10 5.31 20.31
C PRO A 205 4.61 3.88 20.11
N PHE A 206 5.05 3.25 21.20
CA PHE A 206 5.32 1.81 21.23
C PHE A 206 4.04 0.98 21.12
N GLN A 207 4.17 -0.27 20.65
CA GLN A 207 3.08 -1.24 20.66
C GLN A 207 2.64 -1.56 22.11
N LYS A 208 1.32 -1.61 22.34
CA LYS A 208 0.68 -1.87 23.65
C LYS A 208 -0.22 -3.11 23.67
N GLN A 209 -0.58 -3.62 22.50
CA GLN A 209 -1.48 -4.76 22.31
C GLN A 209 -0.90 -5.67 21.22
N ALA A 210 -1.15 -6.97 21.33
CA ALA A 210 -0.72 -7.98 20.37
C ALA A 210 -1.73 -9.13 20.34
N ASN A 211 -2.06 -9.58 19.14
CA ASN A 211 -2.84 -10.76 18.81
C ASN A 211 -1.87 -11.88 18.42
N ILE A 212 -2.14 -13.08 18.93
CA ILE A 212 -1.37 -14.30 18.68
C ILE A 212 -2.23 -15.34 17.96
N GLY A 213 -3.20 -14.88 17.16
CA GLY A 213 -4.15 -15.74 16.44
C GLY A 213 -5.01 -16.59 17.37
N LEU A 214 -5.53 -17.69 16.83
CA LEU A 214 -6.33 -18.64 17.58
C LEU A 214 -5.44 -19.52 18.47
N THR A 215 -5.79 -19.63 19.76
CA THR A 215 -5.12 -20.52 20.73
C THR A 215 -5.84 -21.87 20.89
N THR A 216 -7.07 -21.96 20.39
CA THR A 216 -7.88 -23.18 20.32
C THR A 216 -8.52 -23.28 18.95
N GLN A 217 -8.80 -24.50 18.48
CA GLN A 217 -9.55 -24.72 17.25
C GLN A 217 -10.95 -24.07 17.32
N GLN A 218 -11.46 -23.61 16.18
CA GLN A 218 -12.82 -23.10 16.07
C GLN A 218 -13.86 -24.18 16.43
N ASP A 219 -15.00 -23.74 16.94
CA ASP A 219 -16.17 -24.58 17.14
C ASP A 219 -16.61 -25.21 15.80
N ALA A 220 -16.81 -26.53 15.77
CA ALA A 220 -17.15 -27.28 14.56
C ALA A 220 -18.50 -26.88 13.90
N TRP A 221 -19.35 -26.13 14.60
CA TRP A 221 -20.58 -25.55 14.03
C TRP A 221 -20.32 -24.25 13.24
N THR A 222 -19.18 -23.59 13.45
CA THR A 222 -18.77 -22.34 12.77
C THR A 222 -17.97 -22.59 11.48
N LEU A 223 -17.43 -23.80 11.30
CA LEU A 223 -16.64 -24.15 10.11
C LEU A 223 -17.50 -24.10 8.82
N PRO A 224 -16.97 -23.59 7.70
CA PRO A 224 -17.73 -23.41 6.46
C PRO A 224 -18.19 -24.73 5.86
N ARG A 225 -19.38 -24.72 5.22
CA ARG A 225 -20.01 -25.91 4.63
C ARG A 225 -20.38 -25.72 3.16
N THR A 226 -20.05 -26.72 2.35
CA THR A 226 -20.48 -26.84 0.95
C THR A 226 -21.74 -27.70 0.87
N ARG A 227 -22.67 -27.34 -0.02
CA ARG A 227 -23.87 -28.15 -0.30
C ARG A 227 -23.46 -29.44 -1.00
N ASP A 228 -24.21 -30.52 -0.72
CA ASP A 228 -24.04 -31.85 -1.31
C ASP A 228 -22.63 -32.47 -1.15
N ASP A 229 -21.83 -32.03 -0.16
CA ASP A 229 -20.43 -32.43 0.07
C ASP A 229 -19.55 -32.30 -1.19
N ALA A 230 -19.70 -31.20 -1.95
CA ALA A 230 -19.17 -31.01 -3.31
C ALA A 230 -17.63 -30.78 -3.41
N TYR A 231 -16.86 -31.66 -2.77
CA TYR A 231 -15.40 -31.73 -2.86
C TYR A 231 -14.95 -32.53 -4.09
N THR A 232 -13.82 -32.15 -4.69
CA THR A 232 -13.26 -32.86 -5.85
C THR A 232 -12.25 -33.92 -5.44
N ALA A 233 -12.09 -34.97 -6.25
CA ALA A 233 -10.99 -35.91 -6.09
C ALA A 233 -9.62 -35.26 -6.42
N PRO A 234 -8.51 -35.70 -5.80
CA PRO A 234 -7.16 -35.31 -6.23
C PRO A 234 -6.87 -35.69 -7.69
N VAL A 235 -6.18 -34.81 -8.42
CA VAL A 235 -5.77 -35.05 -9.82
C VAL A 235 -4.27 -34.80 -9.96
N ALA A 236 -3.52 -35.85 -10.28
CA ALA A 236 -2.08 -35.73 -10.51
C ALA A 236 -1.78 -35.00 -11.83
N LYS A 237 -0.81 -34.09 -11.80
CA LYS A 237 -0.27 -33.40 -12.98
C LYS A 237 1.00 -34.10 -13.48
N PRO A 238 1.23 -34.17 -14.80
CA PRO A 238 2.49 -34.66 -15.35
C PRO A 238 3.71 -33.97 -14.70
N VAL A 239 4.78 -34.73 -14.50
CA VAL A 239 6.07 -34.17 -14.08
C VAL A 239 6.70 -33.53 -15.31
N ALA A 240 7.11 -32.26 -15.22
CA ALA A 240 7.80 -31.59 -16.30
C ALA A 240 9.20 -32.20 -16.51
N GLU A 241 9.51 -32.62 -17.74
CA GLU A 241 10.86 -33.06 -18.09
C GLU A 241 11.78 -31.85 -18.20
N MET A 242 12.71 -31.72 -17.24
CA MET A 242 13.73 -30.67 -17.23
C MET A 242 15.12 -31.30 -17.04
N PRO A 243 16.17 -30.82 -17.72
CA PRO A 243 17.55 -31.22 -17.43
C PRO A 243 17.87 -30.99 -15.95
N VAL A 244 18.45 -32.00 -15.31
CA VAL A 244 18.84 -31.93 -13.89
C VAL A 244 19.83 -30.80 -13.64
N MET A 245 20.78 -30.61 -14.55
CA MET A 245 21.68 -29.45 -14.57
C MET A 245 21.28 -28.57 -15.76
N GLN A 246 20.39 -27.60 -15.53
CA GLN A 246 19.91 -26.69 -16.56
C GLN A 246 20.78 -25.43 -16.62
N PRO A 247 21.50 -25.17 -17.72
CA PRO A 247 22.31 -23.94 -17.84
C PRO A 247 21.44 -22.69 -17.71
N ARG A 248 21.89 -21.73 -16.89
CA ARG A 248 21.27 -20.39 -16.75
C ARG A 248 22.20 -19.28 -17.26
N GLY A 249 23.49 -19.59 -17.44
CA GLY A 249 24.52 -18.71 -18.00
C GLY A 249 25.88 -19.41 -17.99
N PRO A 250 26.97 -18.72 -18.38
CA PRO A 250 28.32 -19.20 -18.17
C PRO A 250 28.53 -19.55 -16.68
N ASP A 251 29.08 -20.74 -16.41
CA ASP A 251 29.42 -21.22 -15.07
C ASP A 251 28.28 -21.22 -14.02
N ARG A 252 27.01 -21.21 -14.48
CA ARG A 252 25.81 -21.17 -13.63
C ARG A 252 24.74 -22.13 -14.14
N TRP A 253 24.34 -23.08 -13.29
CA TRP A 253 23.31 -24.09 -13.60
C TRP A 253 22.24 -24.13 -12.50
N GLN A 254 20.97 -24.15 -12.90
CA GLN A 254 19.86 -24.50 -12.02
C GLN A 254 19.84 -26.01 -11.80
N VAL A 255 19.74 -26.42 -10.53
CA VAL A 255 19.69 -27.82 -10.10
C VAL A 255 18.22 -28.24 -9.96
N ASN A 256 17.77 -29.11 -10.86
CA ASN A 256 16.41 -29.67 -10.93
C ASN A 256 16.41 -31.13 -10.40
N GLY A 257 15.40 -31.92 -10.78
CA GLY A 257 15.34 -33.36 -10.45
C GLY A 257 15.06 -33.69 -8.97
N TRP A 258 14.49 -32.73 -8.23
CA TRP A 258 14.21 -32.88 -6.80
C TRP A 258 13.10 -33.89 -6.51
N MET A 259 13.29 -34.64 -5.42
CA MET A 259 12.33 -35.57 -4.83
C MET A 259 11.99 -35.09 -3.42
N LEU A 260 10.70 -35.12 -3.06
CA LEU A 260 10.16 -34.77 -1.76
C LEU A 260 9.73 -36.02 -0.99
N ALA A 261 10.05 -36.07 0.29
CA ALA A 261 9.42 -36.98 1.25
C ALA A 261 9.15 -36.26 2.59
N ALA A 262 8.14 -36.72 3.33
CA ALA A 262 7.92 -36.32 4.71
C ALA A 262 9.05 -36.86 5.59
N ALA A 263 9.68 -36.03 6.43
CA ALA A 263 10.80 -36.48 7.25
C ALA A 263 10.45 -37.59 8.26
N PRO A 264 9.24 -37.63 8.88
CA PRO A 264 8.83 -38.76 9.72
C PRO A 264 8.72 -40.10 8.99
N ASP A 265 8.55 -40.10 7.66
CA ASP A 265 8.33 -41.32 6.85
C ASP A 265 9.65 -41.90 6.27
N VAL A 266 10.79 -41.24 6.53
CA VAL A 266 12.11 -41.58 5.96
C VAL A 266 13.05 -42.06 7.06
N ARG A 267 13.76 -43.17 6.80
CA ARG A 267 14.82 -43.68 7.68
C ARG A 267 16.18 -43.15 7.25
N GLY A 268 16.99 -42.70 8.21
CA GLY A 268 18.33 -42.17 7.99
C GLY A 268 18.44 -40.67 8.28
N ASP A 269 19.66 -40.23 8.56
CA ASP A 269 20.01 -38.82 8.76
C ASP A 269 20.45 -38.15 7.44
N GLY A 270 20.77 -36.85 7.49
CA GLY A 270 21.26 -36.13 6.30
C GLY A 270 22.57 -36.71 5.74
N ALA A 271 23.41 -37.33 6.57
CA ALA A 271 24.64 -37.98 6.12
C ALA A 271 24.39 -39.28 5.36
N ALA A 272 23.33 -40.02 5.67
CA ALA A 272 22.88 -41.19 4.91
C ALA A 272 22.14 -40.77 3.63
N LEU A 273 21.20 -39.82 3.73
CA LEU A 273 20.32 -39.43 2.63
C LEU A 273 21.05 -38.67 1.51
N SER A 274 22.14 -37.96 1.84
CA SER A 274 23.01 -37.29 0.86
C SER A 274 24.06 -38.21 0.21
N ARG A 275 23.91 -39.54 0.27
CA ARG A 275 24.76 -40.51 -0.46
C ARG A 275 24.03 -41.11 -1.65
N THR A 276 24.80 -41.68 -2.58
CA THR A 276 24.31 -42.44 -3.74
C THR A 276 23.44 -43.62 -3.33
N GLY A 277 22.41 -43.92 -4.12
CA GLY A 277 21.45 -44.99 -3.85
C GLY A 277 19.99 -44.52 -3.83
N THR A 278 19.10 -45.41 -3.41
CA THR A 278 17.66 -45.13 -3.25
C THR A 278 17.30 -45.26 -1.77
N PRO A 279 16.97 -44.14 -1.08
CA PRO A 279 16.51 -44.20 0.30
C PRO A 279 15.10 -44.78 0.42
N ASP A 280 14.83 -45.44 1.55
CA ASP A 280 13.48 -45.91 1.90
C ASP A 280 12.50 -44.73 2.10
N GLY A 281 11.20 -45.03 2.04
CA GLY A 281 10.11 -44.08 2.28
C GLY A 281 9.35 -43.68 1.00
N THR A 282 8.31 -42.86 1.16
CA THR A 282 7.45 -42.43 0.04
C THR A 282 7.98 -41.15 -0.61
N TRP A 283 8.91 -41.30 -1.55
CA TRP A 283 9.47 -40.19 -2.31
C TRP A 283 8.63 -39.85 -3.55
N ARG A 284 8.42 -38.56 -3.80
CA ARG A 284 7.61 -38.02 -4.92
C ARG A 284 8.41 -36.98 -5.69
N ALA A 285 8.21 -36.87 -7.01
CA ALA A 285 8.83 -35.79 -7.77
C ALA A 285 8.34 -34.43 -7.26
N ALA A 286 9.29 -33.60 -6.80
CA ALA A 286 9.02 -32.30 -6.20
C ALA A 286 8.89 -31.21 -7.27
N THR A 287 8.02 -30.24 -7.01
CA THR A 287 8.01 -29.00 -7.79
C THR A 287 8.96 -28.02 -7.11
N VAL A 288 10.10 -27.72 -7.76
CA VAL A 288 11.12 -26.77 -7.30
C VAL A 288 11.50 -25.88 -8.49
N PRO A 289 11.37 -24.54 -8.41
CA PRO A 289 10.87 -23.77 -7.28
C PRO A 289 9.41 -24.10 -6.93
N GLY A 290 9.08 -24.15 -5.65
CA GLY A 290 7.73 -24.45 -5.17
C GLY A 290 7.68 -24.91 -3.71
N THR A 291 6.49 -25.28 -3.27
CA THR A 291 6.21 -25.64 -1.87
C THR A 291 5.86 -27.12 -1.70
N VAL A 292 5.80 -27.56 -0.44
CA VAL A 292 5.31 -28.89 -0.05
C VAL A 292 3.87 -29.08 -0.53
N LEU A 293 2.99 -28.12 -0.26
CA LEU A 293 1.58 -28.17 -0.65
C LEU A 293 1.44 -28.23 -2.17
N GLN A 294 2.14 -27.36 -2.90
CA GLN A 294 2.13 -27.39 -4.37
C GLN A 294 2.58 -28.76 -4.89
N THR A 295 3.68 -29.32 -4.36
CA THR A 295 4.15 -30.66 -4.76
C THR A 295 3.09 -31.73 -4.50
N LEU A 296 2.43 -31.72 -3.34
CA LEU A 296 1.46 -32.76 -2.99
C LEU A 296 0.16 -32.66 -3.81
N VAL A 297 -0.28 -31.44 -4.15
CA VAL A 297 -1.38 -31.21 -5.11
C VAL A 297 -0.98 -31.66 -6.53
N ASP A 298 0.18 -31.21 -7.02
CA ASP A 298 0.69 -31.56 -8.37
C ASP A 298 0.95 -33.06 -8.53
N ARG A 299 1.15 -33.81 -7.43
CA ARG A 299 1.31 -35.27 -7.42
C ARG A 299 0.02 -36.04 -7.07
N GLY A 300 -1.14 -35.37 -7.02
CA GLY A 300 -2.44 -35.99 -6.82
C GLY A 300 -2.64 -36.61 -5.44
N VAL A 301 -1.97 -36.09 -4.40
CA VAL A 301 -2.18 -36.51 -3.01
C VAL A 301 -3.37 -35.76 -2.40
N TYR A 302 -3.53 -34.49 -2.77
CA TYR A 302 -4.58 -33.60 -2.30
C TYR A 302 -5.34 -32.97 -3.47
N PRO A 303 -6.62 -32.62 -3.29
CA PRO A 303 -7.37 -31.86 -4.29
C PRO A 303 -6.82 -30.43 -4.40
N ASP A 304 -7.15 -29.73 -5.49
CA ASP A 304 -6.73 -28.33 -5.66
C ASP A 304 -7.43 -27.45 -4.59
N PRO A 305 -6.69 -26.83 -3.65
CA PRO A 305 -7.27 -26.06 -2.56
C PRO A 305 -8.04 -24.82 -3.04
N TYR A 306 -7.88 -24.41 -4.30
CA TYR A 306 -8.54 -23.25 -4.88
C TYR A 306 -10.01 -23.52 -5.26
N TYR A 307 -10.47 -24.77 -5.28
CA TYR A 307 -11.85 -25.10 -5.65
C TYR A 307 -12.71 -25.41 -4.41
N GLY A 308 -13.78 -24.63 -4.23
CA GLY A 308 -14.76 -24.77 -3.17
C GLY A 308 -14.10 -24.77 -1.80
N LEU A 309 -14.45 -25.75 -0.98
CA LEU A 309 -13.82 -25.93 0.34
C LEU A 309 -12.68 -26.95 0.34
N ASN A 310 -12.13 -27.34 -0.81
CA ASN A 310 -11.09 -28.38 -0.91
C ASN A 310 -9.91 -28.19 0.05
N ASN A 311 -9.57 -26.93 0.39
CA ASN A 311 -8.55 -26.62 1.40
C ASN A 311 -8.81 -27.31 2.75
N LEU A 312 -10.07 -27.56 3.14
CA LEU A 312 -10.45 -28.29 4.36
C LEU A 312 -10.15 -29.80 4.31
N LYS A 313 -9.93 -30.39 3.13
CA LYS A 313 -9.58 -31.82 2.98
C LYS A 313 -8.05 -32.04 3.05
N ILE A 314 -7.29 -30.99 3.33
CA ILE A 314 -5.82 -31.00 3.40
C ILE A 314 -5.40 -30.76 4.86
N PRO A 315 -4.58 -31.63 5.47
CA PRO A 315 -4.38 -31.62 6.92
C PRO A 315 -3.35 -30.56 7.37
N GLU A 316 -3.67 -29.84 8.46
CA GLU A 316 -2.76 -28.87 9.10
C GLU A 316 -1.39 -29.43 9.49
N ARG A 317 -1.26 -30.75 9.65
CA ARG A 317 0.04 -31.40 9.95
C ARG A 317 1.14 -31.02 8.95
N LEU A 318 0.79 -30.57 7.73
CA LEU A 318 1.79 -30.16 6.74
C LEU A 318 2.66 -28.97 7.20
N SER A 319 2.15 -28.12 8.10
CA SER A 319 2.93 -27.04 8.72
C SER A 319 3.66 -27.46 10.01
N GLN A 320 3.54 -28.72 10.44
CA GLN A 320 3.95 -29.21 11.77
C GLN A 320 5.02 -30.32 11.70
N GLN A 321 5.60 -30.57 10.53
CA GLN A 321 6.61 -31.60 10.32
C GLN A 321 7.69 -31.15 9.33
N ALA A 322 8.91 -31.67 9.49
CA ALA A 322 9.98 -31.45 8.52
C ALA A 322 9.81 -32.30 7.25
N TYR A 323 10.54 -31.92 6.20
CA TYR A 323 10.54 -32.53 4.88
C TYR A 323 11.95 -32.75 4.37
N TRP A 324 12.18 -33.85 3.67
CA TRP A 324 13.41 -34.07 2.92
C TRP A 324 13.19 -33.76 1.44
N TYR A 325 13.99 -32.83 0.94
CA TYR A 325 14.21 -32.63 -0.49
C TYR A 325 15.53 -33.31 -0.88
N ARG A 326 15.54 -34.12 -1.94
CA ARG A 326 16.75 -34.82 -2.41
C ARG A 326 16.87 -34.74 -3.92
N THR A 327 18.06 -34.41 -4.42
CA THR A 327 18.39 -34.49 -5.86
C THR A 327 19.75 -35.16 -6.05
N ARG A 328 20.02 -35.62 -7.28
CA ARG A 328 21.27 -36.23 -7.70
C ARG A 328 21.69 -35.69 -9.06
N PHE A 329 22.97 -35.41 -9.26
CA PHE A 329 23.49 -34.86 -10.51
C PHE A 329 24.94 -35.27 -10.76
N THR A 330 25.43 -35.04 -11.97
CA THR A 330 26.87 -35.08 -12.29
C THR A 330 27.36 -33.65 -12.49
N ILE A 331 28.63 -33.41 -12.20
CA ILE A 331 29.23 -32.07 -12.38
C ILE A 331 29.41 -31.81 -13.88
N PRO A 332 28.93 -30.67 -14.43
CA PRO A 332 29.19 -30.26 -15.80
C PRO A 332 30.70 -30.18 -16.09
N ALA A 333 31.13 -30.56 -17.29
CA ALA A 333 32.55 -30.61 -17.64
C ALA A 333 33.24 -29.24 -17.57
N GLU A 334 32.49 -28.17 -17.83
CA GLU A 334 32.92 -26.77 -17.80
C GLU A 334 33.24 -26.27 -16.39
N ALA A 335 32.69 -26.94 -15.37
CA ALA A 335 32.92 -26.67 -13.95
C ALA A 335 34.17 -27.40 -13.38
N ALA A 336 34.84 -28.23 -14.18
CA ALA A 336 36.01 -29.00 -13.73
C ALA A 336 37.16 -28.09 -13.27
N GLY A 337 37.70 -28.34 -12.08
CA GLY A 337 38.81 -27.59 -11.50
C GLY A 337 38.45 -26.20 -10.93
N LYS A 338 37.19 -25.78 -11.00
CA LYS A 338 36.68 -24.52 -10.42
C LYS A 338 36.23 -24.71 -8.96
N ARG A 339 36.20 -23.62 -8.18
CA ARG A 339 35.50 -23.56 -6.88
C ARG A 339 34.01 -23.62 -7.18
N LEU A 340 33.30 -24.55 -6.52
CA LEU A 340 31.86 -24.70 -6.69
C LEU A 340 31.12 -24.18 -5.44
N MET A 341 29.97 -23.56 -5.65
CA MET A 341 29.09 -23.09 -4.60
C MET A 341 27.65 -23.50 -4.91
N LEU A 342 26.95 -24.05 -3.92
CA LEU A 342 25.53 -24.35 -3.99
C LEU A 342 24.74 -23.18 -3.40
N VAL A 343 23.86 -22.57 -4.20
CA VAL A 343 23.08 -21.40 -3.82
C VAL A 343 21.59 -21.74 -3.82
N PHE A 344 20.97 -21.60 -2.66
CA PHE A 344 19.52 -21.69 -2.48
C PHE A 344 18.95 -20.28 -2.53
N GLY A 345 18.14 -19.98 -3.54
CA GLY A 345 17.61 -18.63 -3.78
C GLY A 345 16.61 -18.12 -2.75
N GLY A 346 16.20 -18.97 -1.80
CA GLY A 346 15.17 -18.76 -0.77
C GLY A 346 14.59 -20.12 -0.32
N ILE A 347 14.51 -20.36 0.99
CA ILE A 347 13.94 -21.57 1.59
C ILE A 347 13.00 -21.14 2.71
N ASN A 348 11.76 -21.61 2.69
CA ASN A 348 10.84 -21.38 3.79
C ASN A 348 10.74 -22.67 4.65
N TYR A 349 11.12 -22.70 5.93
CA TYR A 349 11.59 -21.59 6.76
C TYR A 349 13.01 -21.79 7.31
N ALA A 350 13.32 -22.98 7.83
CA ALA A 350 14.67 -23.33 8.29
C ALA A 350 15.14 -24.59 7.57
N ALA A 351 16.43 -24.73 7.29
CA ALA A 351 16.93 -25.93 6.63
C ALA A 351 18.35 -26.35 7.02
N GLU A 352 18.57 -27.67 7.05
CA GLU A 352 19.88 -28.32 7.11
C GLU A 352 20.28 -28.81 5.72
N ILE A 353 21.47 -28.42 5.24
CA ILE A 353 21.95 -28.77 3.89
C ILE A 353 23.05 -29.83 4.01
N TRP A 354 22.90 -30.93 3.26
CA TRP A 354 23.83 -32.04 3.22
C TRP A 354 24.19 -32.43 1.78
N ALA A 355 25.45 -32.73 1.52
CA ALA A 355 25.92 -33.21 0.22
C ALA A 355 26.99 -34.30 0.38
N ASN A 356 26.89 -35.36 -0.43
CA ASN A 356 27.88 -36.45 -0.50
C ASN A 356 28.24 -37.05 0.89
N GLY A 357 27.28 -37.11 1.81
CA GLY A 357 27.46 -37.59 3.19
C GLY A 357 28.06 -36.60 4.19
N LYS A 358 28.22 -35.32 3.82
CA LYS A 358 28.73 -34.23 4.69
C LYS A 358 27.67 -33.14 4.87
N ARG A 359 27.62 -32.52 6.06
CA ARG A 359 26.81 -31.31 6.31
C ARG A 359 27.53 -30.11 5.71
N LEU A 360 26.84 -29.31 4.91
CA LEU A 360 27.36 -28.05 4.37
C LEU A 360 27.06 -26.88 5.30
N GLY A 361 25.88 -26.87 5.93
CA GLY A 361 25.47 -25.81 6.84
C GLY A 361 23.95 -25.77 7.07
N GLU A 362 23.48 -24.63 7.56
CA GLU A 362 22.06 -24.33 7.80
C GLU A 362 21.70 -22.95 7.23
N THR A 363 20.40 -22.72 7.02
CA THR A 363 19.84 -21.40 6.75
C THR A 363 18.47 -21.23 7.42
N ARG A 364 18.04 -20.00 7.69
CA ARG A 364 16.76 -19.66 8.33
C ARG A 364 16.21 -18.33 7.81
N GLY A 365 14.89 -18.26 7.66
CA GLY A 365 14.16 -17.12 7.11
C GLY A 365 13.89 -17.31 5.61
N ALA A 366 12.67 -17.00 5.18
CA ALA A 366 12.20 -17.30 3.83
C ALA A 366 13.00 -16.56 2.73
N PHE A 367 13.60 -15.41 3.07
CA PHE A 367 14.03 -14.41 2.10
C PHE A 367 15.55 -14.34 1.88
N ILE A 368 16.35 -14.87 2.80
CA ILE A 368 17.81 -14.91 2.68
C ILE A 368 18.28 -16.04 1.77
N ARG A 369 19.28 -15.76 0.92
CA ARG A 369 19.97 -16.77 0.11
C ARG A 369 20.89 -17.63 0.97
N GLY A 370 20.70 -18.95 0.92
CA GLY A 370 21.66 -19.90 1.49
C GLY A 370 22.81 -20.15 0.51
N GLN A 371 24.04 -19.79 0.87
CA GLN A 371 25.24 -19.94 0.01
C GLN A 371 26.25 -20.86 0.70
N PHE A 372 26.61 -21.99 0.07
CA PHE A 372 27.48 -23.01 0.66
C PHE A 372 28.58 -23.46 -0.29
N ASP A 373 29.83 -23.47 0.18
CA ASP A 373 30.94 -24.08 -0.56
C ASP A 373 30.67 -25.57 -0.83
N TYR A 374 30.89 -25.99 -2.07
CA TYR A 374 30.51 -27.30 -2.55
C TYR A 374 31.74 -28.10 -3.02
N THR A 375 31.99 -29.23 -2.37
CA THR A 375 33.06 -30.16 -2.78
C THR A 375 32.45 -31.35 -3.52
N PRO A 376 32.69 -31.50 -4.84
CA PRO A 376 32.15 -32.60 -5.61
C PRO A 376 32.89 -33.92 -5.31
N VAL A 377 32.20 -35.04 -5.55
CA VAL A 377 32.80 -36.38 -5.67
C VAL A 377 32.82 -36.83 -7.13
N ALA A 378 33.63 -37.84 -7.44
CA ALA A 378 33.67 -38.43 -8.77
C ALA A 378 32.35 -39.18 -9.07
N GLY A 379 31.75 -38.94 -10.24
CA GLY A 379 30.51 -39.59 -10.66
C GLY A 379 29.24 -38.90 -10.13
N GLU A 380 28.28 -39.70 -9.66
CA GLU A 380 27.01 -39.20 -9.11
C GLU A 380 27.25 -38.45 -7.79
N ASN A 381 26.78 -37.21 -7.74
CA ASN A 381 26.74 -36.36 -6.57
C ASN A 381 25.30 -36.29 -6.07
N VAL A 382 25.11 -36.27 -4.74
CA VAL A 382 23.77 -36.27 -4.12
C VAL A 382 23.68 -35.16 -3.09
N VAL A 383 22.60 -34.38 -3.15
CA VAL A 383 22.24 -33.35 -2.18
C VAL A 383 20.95 -33.75 -1.49
N ALA A 384 20.92 -33.65 -0.17
CA ALA A 384 19.73 -33.80 0.66
C ALA A 384 19.57 -32.57 1.56
N VAL A 385 18.35 -32.03 1.61
CA VAL A 385 18.02 -30.83 2.37
C VAL A 385 16.84 -31.17 3.27
N ARG A 386 17.02 -30.99 4.58
CA ARG A 386 15.93 -31.09 5.54
C ARG A 386 15.33 -29.70 5.68
N VAL A 387 14.09 -29.50 5.24
CA VAL A 387 13.36 -28.25 5.39
C VAL A 387 12.36 -28.39 6.54
N SER A 388 12.42 -27.47 7.50
CA SER A 388 11.49 -27.34 8.62
C SER A 388 10.58 -26.13 8.38
N PRO A 389 9.26 -26.26 8.64
CA PRO A 389 8.34 -25.13 8.69
C PRO A 389 8.75 -24.06 9.72
N PRO A 390 8.10 -22.87 9.68
CA PRO A 390 8.14 -21.91 10.79
C PRO A 390 7.73 -22.60 12.10
N PRO A 391 8.46 -22.40 13.22
CA PRO A 391 8.16 -23.08 14.48
C PRO A 391 6.85 -22.65 15.14
N HIS A 392 6.28 -21.50 14.76
CA HIS A 392 4.99 -21.01 15.25
C HIS A 392 3.93 -20.95 14.12
N PRO A 393 3.50 -22.08 13.52
CA PRO A 393 2.61 -22.07 12.35
C PRO A 393 1.17 -21.63 12.65
N GLY A 394 0.83 -21.39 13.92
CA GLY A 394 -0.49 -20.90 14.36
C GLY A 394 -1.64 -21.89 14.14
N ILE A 395 -2.87 -21.39 14.34
CA ILE A 395 -4.12 -22.10 14.04
C ILE A 395 -4.90 -21.23 13.06
N PRO A 396 -5.22 -21.74 11.85
CA PRO A 396 -5.89 -20.93 10.84
C PRO A 396 -7.35 -20.70 11.21
N HIS A 397 -7.86 -19.51 10.88
CA HIS A 397 -9.28 -19.22 10.93
C HIS A 397 -9.92 -19.66 9.61
N GLU A 398 -10.72 -20.73 9.64
CA GLU A 398 -11.59 -21.13 8.53
C GLU A 398 -12.80 -20.20 8.47
N GLN A 399 -12.75 -19.27 7.52
CA GLN A 399 -13.73 -18.21 7.36
C GLN A 399 -15.13 -18.77 7.00
N SER A 400 -16.23 -18.18 7.47
CA SER A 400 -17.58 -18.62 7.10
C SER A 400 -18.62 -17.51 7.32
N VAL A 401 -19.88 -17.72 6.91
CA VAL A 401 -20.97 -16.76 7.21
C VAL A 401 -21.20 -16.63 8.72
N SER A 402 -20.89 -17.67 9.50
CA SER A 402 -21.10 -17.70 10.96
C SER A 402 -19.87 -17.33 11.78
N ALA A 403 -18.66 -17.65 11.29
CA ALA A 403 -17.40 -17.29 11.94
C ALA A 403 -16.96 -15.85 11.61
N GLY A 404 -17.29 -15.36 10.41
CA GLY A 404 -16.82 -14.10 9.86
C GLY A 404 -15.53 -14.25 9.04
N VAL A 405 -14.81 -13.14 8.90
CA VAL A 405 -13.49 -13.06 8.26
C VAL A 405 -12.40 -13.65 9.14
N GLY A 406 -11.28 -14.05 8.53
CA GLY A 406 -10.05 -14.33 9.26
C GLY A 406 -9.54 -13.09 9.97
N GLU A 407 -8.93 -13.28 11.15
CA GLU A 407 -8.14 -12.21 11.79
C GLU A 407 -6.82 -12.02 11.01
N ASN A 408 -6.26 -10.81 11.06
CA ASN A 408 -5.10 -10.42 10.25
C ASN A 408 -3.79 -10.99 10.77
N GLY A 409 -3.59 -12.31 10.63
CA GLY A 409 -2.40 -13.06 11.05
C GLY A 409 -2.44 -13.57 12.50
N GLY A 410 -1.35 -14.17 12.97
CA GLY A 410 -1.22 -14.67 14.32
C GLY A 410 0.22 -15.00 14.75
N GLN A 411 0.42 -16.19 15.32
CA GLN A 411 1.71 -16.59 15.92
C GLN A 411 2.85 -16.62 14.92
N LEU A 412 2.54 -16.80 13.63
CA LEU A 412 3.53 -16.86 12.57
C LEU A 412 4.34 -15.57 12.42
N ALA A 413 3.83 -14.42 12.89
CA ALA A 413 4.56 -13.15 12.91
C ALA A 413 5.77 -13.15 13.87
N ILE A 414 5.77 -14.00 14.91
CA ILE A 414 6.89 -14.17 15.85
C ILE A 414 8.17 -14.61 15.10
N ASP A 415 7.99 -15.43 14.06
CA ASP A 415 9.08 -16.01 13.27
C ASP A 415 9.73 -15.01 12.29
N GLY A 416 9.21 -13.77 12.19
CA GLY A 416 9.82 -12.67 11.47
C GLY A 416 9.83 -12.84 9.94
N PRO A 417 10.99 -13.06 9.29
CA PRO A 417 11.09 -13.18 7.82
C PRO A 417 10.40 -14.45 7.27
N THR A 418 9.07 -14.40 7.16
CA THR A 418 8.21 -15.45 6.57
C THR A 418 6.94 -14.85 5.95
N PHE A 419 6.15 -15.67 5.26
CA PHE A 419 4.87 -15.28 4.65
C PHE A 419 3.75 -15.29 5.69
N VAL A 420 3.68 -14.27 6.56
CA VAL A 420 2.77 -14.24 7.73
C VAL A 420 1.30 -14.46 7.36
N ALA A 421 0.84 -13.96 6.22
CA ALA A 421 -0.53 -14.15 5.74
C ALA A 421 -0.91 -15.62 5.47
N THR A 422 0.05 -16.56 5.44
CA THR A 422 -0.23 -17.99 5.24
C THR A 422 -0.85 -18.69 6.45
N GLU A 423 -0.84 -18.08 7.64
CA GLU A 423 -1.68 -18.51 8.77
C GLU A 423 -3.17 -18.26 8.47
N GLY A 424 -3.47 -17.29 7.62
CA GLY A 424 -4.79 -16.75 7.33
C GLY A 424 -4.80 -15.23 7.50
N TRP A 425 -5.68 -14.56 6.78
CA TRP A 425 -5.88 -13.11 6.80
C TRP A 425 -7.33 -12.78 6.39
N ASP A 426 -7.69 -11.49 6.37
CA ASP A 426 -9.00 -11.03 5.86
C ASP A 426 -9.23 -11.20 4.33
N TRP A 427 -8.20 -11.55 3.54
CA TRP A 427 -8.26 -11.84 2.08
C TRP A 427 -7.75 -13.22 1.65
N ILE A 428 -7.41 -14.12 2.60
CA ILE A 428 -6.88 -15.45 2.28
C ILE A 428 -7.07 -16.41 3.46
N PRO A 429 -7.48 -17.68 3.25
CA PRO A 429 -7.52 -18.69 4.31
C PRO A 429 -6.13 -19.23 4.62
N GLY A 430 -6.01 -20.00 5.71
CA GLY A 430 -4.77 -20.67 6.06
C GLY A 430 -4.24 -21.58 4.95
N VAL A 431 -2.99 -21.36 4.55
CA VAL A 431 -2.26 -22.22 3.60
C VAL A 431 -1.61 -23.35 4.39
N ARG A 432 -1.99 -24.59 4.11
CA ARG A 432 -1.79 -25.74 5.01
C ARG A 432 -0.35 -26.11 5.37
N ASP A 433 0.62 -25.75 4.52
CA ASP A 433 2.05 -25.95 4.77
C ASP A 433 2.79 -24.65 5.16
N ARG A 434 2.07 -23.54 5.33
CA ARG A 434 2.61 -22.16 5.48
C ARG A 434 3.64 -21.80 4.41
N ASN A 435 3.46 -22.31 3.18
CA ASN A 435 4.40 -22.25 2.06
C ASN A 435 5.81 -22.79 2.37
N THR A 436 5.92 -23.81 3.22
CA THR A 436 7.19 -24.50 3.50
C THR A 436 7.75 -25.14 2.23
N GLY A 437 9.04 -24.94 1.93
CA GLY A 437 9.72 -25.58 0.80
C GLY A 437 10.88 -24.78 0.19
N LEU A 438 11.39 -25.32 -0.92
CA LEU A 438 12.40 -24.68 -1.77
C LEU A 438 11.70 -23.74 -2.77
N TRP A 439 11.16 -22.63 -2.25
CA TRP A 439 10.26 -21.75 -3.00
C TRP A 439 10.95 -20.88 -4.06
N ARG A 440 12.29 -20.84 -4.07
CA ARG A 440 13.14 -20.21 -5.11
C ARG A 440 14.11 -21.25 -5.72
N PRO A 441 14.71 -20.96 -6.89
CA PRO A 441 15.65 -21.88 -7.54
C PRO A 441 16.84 -22.28 -6.64
N VAL A 442 17.34 -23.49 -6.84
CA VAL A 442 18.64 -23.94 -6.33
C VAL A 442 19.62 -23.98 -7.49
N GLU A 443 20.83 -23.45 -7.32
CA GLU A 443 21.82 -23.30 -8.37
C GLU A 443 23.20 -23.78 -7.94
N LEU A 444 23.96 -24.33 -8.89
CA LEU A 444 25.39 -24.56 -8.78
C LEU A 444 26.11 -23.43 -9.53
N LEU A 445 26.97 -22.70 -8.82
CA LEU A 445 27.88 -21.70 -9.38
C LEU A 445 29.29 -22.28 -9.43
N ALA A 446 30.05 -21.98 -10.49
CA ALA A 446 31.47 -22.27 -10.60
C ALA A 446 32.27 -20.97 -10.76
N SER A 447 33.42 -20.86 -10.08
CA SER A 447 34.27 -19.67 -10.11
C SER A 447 35.74 -20.02 -9.84
N GLY A 448 36.63 -19.06 -10.04
CA GLY A 448 38.02 -19.10 -9.62
C GLY A 448 38.20 -18.82 -8.13
N ALA A 449 39.32 -18.18 -7.76
CA ALA A 449 39.60 -17.83 -6.36
C ALA A 449 38.83 -16.59 -5.88
N VAL A 450 38.49 -15.68 -6.80
CA VAL A 450 37.81 -14.41 -6.54
C VAL A 450 36.44 -14.41 -7.20
N ARG A 451 35.39 -14.19 -6.40
CA ARG A 451 33.98 -14.17 -6.77
C ARG A 451 33.41 -12.76 -6.71
N ILE A 452 32.45 -12.44 -7.55
CA ILE A 452 31.67 -11.20 -7.52
C ILE A 452 30.48 -11.39 -6.57
N GLY A 453 30.28 -10.45 -5.65
CA GLY A 453 29.12 -10.42 -4.76
C GLY A 453 27.86 -9.90 -5.47
N ASP A 454 27.16 -8.95 -4.84
CA ASP A 454 26.07 -8.21 -5.47
C ASP A 454 26.53 -6.80 -5.81
N PRO A 455 26.79 -6.48 -7.08
CA PRO A 455 27.14 -5.13 -7.50
C PRO A 455 26.03 -4.12 -7.17
N HIS A 456 26.41 -2.86 -7.09
CA HIS A 456 25.48 -1.74 -6.93
C HIS A 456 25.75 -0.69 -8.00
N VAL A 457 24.70 -0.28 -8.72
CA VAL A 457 24.72 0.84 -9.66
C VAL A 457 23.86 1.97 -9.12
N ILE A 458 24.49 3.12 -8.87
CA ILE A 458 23.81 4.37 -8.53
C ILE A 458 23.83 5.26 -9.77
N THR A 459 22.71 5.90 -10.07
CA THR A 459 22.59 6.88 -11.17
C THR A 459 22.13 8.22 -10.61
N ASP A 460 22.91 9.26 -10.91
CA ASP A 460 22.71 10.64 -10.46
C ASP A 460 22.41 11.51 -11.70
N LEU A 461 21.36 12.34 -11.64
CA LEU A 461 21.01 13.27 -12.70
C LEU A 461 21.10 14.72 -12.19
N PRO A 462 21.64 15.67 -12.96
CA PRO A 462 21.70 17.08 -12.58
C PRO A 462 20.33 17.76 -12.76
N LEU A 463 19.31 17.28 -12.03
CA LEU A 463 17.92 17.69 -12.13
C LEU A 463 17.77 19.22 -11.97
N PRO A 464 16.86 19.86 -12.74
CA PRO A 464 15.87 19.27 -13.63
C PRO A 464 16.41 18.85 -15.01
N ARG A 465 17.73 18.93 -15.27
CA ARG A 465 18.28 18.48 -16.55
C ARG A 465 18.43 16.96 -16.56
N THR A 466 18.10 16.37 -17.70
CA THR A 466 18.21 14.93 -17.98
C THR A 466 19.09 14.63 -19.20
N ASP A 467 19.83 15.64 -19.67
CA ASP A 467 20.79 15.59 -20.78
C ASP A 467 22.10 14.84 -20.44
N ARG A 468 22.27 14.46 -19.17
CA ARG A 468 23.41 13.73 -18.62
C ARG A 468 22.95 12.88 -17.42
N ALA A 469 23.59 11.73 -17.22
CA ALA A 469 23.60 11.04 -15.94
C ALA A 469 25.03 10.62 -15.57
N ASP A 470 25.36 10.69 -14.29
CA ASP A 470 26.59 10.17 -13.73
C ASP A 470 26.33 8.81 -13.09
N VAL A 471 27.12 7.80 -13.48
CA VAL A 471 26.92 6.40 -13.07
C VAL A 471 28.04 5.97 -12.14
N HIS A 472 27.70 5.57 -10.92
CA HIS A 472 28.64 5.06 -9.92
C HIS A 472 28.42 3.56 -9.74
N ILE A 473 29.48 2.76 -9.89
CA ILE A 473 29.38 1.30 -9.82
C ILE A 473 30.31 0.76 -8.74
N THR A 474 29.76 0.03 -7.77
CA THR A 474 30.53 -0.72 -6.78
C THR A 474 30.42 -2.21 -7.05
N VAL A 475 31.54 -2.90 -7.17
CA VAL A 475 31.63 -4.36 -7.39
C VAL A 475 32.26 -5.01 -6.14
N PRO A 476 31.46 -5.62 -5.25
CA PRO A 476 32.00 -6.41 -4.14
C PRO A 476 32.73 -7.66 -4.66
N LEU A 477 33.85 -7.98 -4.03
CA LEU A 477 34.67 -9.16 -4.32
C LEU A 477 34.83 -10.01 -3.05
N GLU A 478 34.75 -11.33 -3.20
CA GLU A 478 35.08 -12.31 -2.17
C GLU A 478 36.24 -13.20 -2.67
N ASN A 479 37.40 -13.14 -2.02
CA ASN A 479 38.57 -13.93 -2.36
C ASN A 479 38.82 -15.00 -1.27
N ALA A 480 38.68 -16.27 -1.63
CA ALA A 480 38.95 -17.40 -0.73
C ALA A 480 40.44 -17.82 -0.69
N GLY A 481 41.29 -17.19 -1.52
CA GLY A 481 42.72 -17.42 -1.58
C GLY A 481 43.55 -16.39 -0.80
N PRO A 482 44.89 -16.42 -0.98
CA PRO A 482 45.76 -15.31 -0.59
C PRO A 482 45.45 -14.06 -1.44
N ALA A 483 45.98 -12.91 -1.01
CA ALA A 483 45.83 -11.68 -1.79
C ALA A 483 46.41 -11.85 -3.21
N THR A 484 45.63 -11.50 -4.24
CA THR A 484 46.03 -11.70 -5.64
C THR A 484 45.67 -10.50 -6.53
N PRO A 485 46.54 -10.12 -7.49
CA PRO A 485 46.17 -9.16 -8.52
C PRO A 485 45.01 -9.69 -9.37
N VAL A 486 44.02 -8.84 -9.60
CA VAL A 486 42.89 -9.08 -10.51
C VAL A 486 42.59 -7.84 -11.34
N THR A 487 42.05 -8.04 -12.54
CA THR A 487 41.40 -6.99 -13.32
C THR A 487 39.89 -7.11 -13.12
N VAL A 488 39.24 -6.05 -12.64
CA VAL A 488 37.78 -5.94 -12.61
C VAL A 488 37.33 -5.08 -13.78
N ARG A 489 36.34 -5.55 -14.54
CA ARG A 489 35.75 -4.85 -15.68
C ARG A 489 34.24 -4.73 -15.49
N VAL A 490 33.71 -3.56 -15.85
CA VAL A 490 32.27 -3.28 -15.94
C VAL A 490 31.93 -2.74 -17.33
N ALA A 491 30.82 -3.21 -17.92
CA ALA A 491 30.38 -2.75 -19.23
C ALA A 491 28.84 -2.73 -19.34
N PHE A 492 28.30 -1.65 -19.90
CA PHE A 492 26.87 -1.45 -20.17
C PHE A 492 26.68 -0.41 -21.28
N GLY A 493 25.67 -0.54 -22.15
CA GLY A 493 25.28 0.55 -23.08
C GLY A 493 26.37 1.12 -24.00
N GLY A 494 27.46 0.38 -24.27
CA GLY A 494 28.64 0.88 -25.00
C GLY A 494 29.72 1.56 -24.14
N VAL A 495 29.45 1.77 -22.85
CA VAL A 495 30.43 2.17 -21.83
C VAL A 495 31.18 0.93 -21.35
N THR A 496 32.50 1.06 -21.18
CA THR A 496 33.36 0.06 -20.54
C THR A 496 34.36 0.77 -19.62
N ALA A 497 34.52 0.27 -18.40
CA ALA A 497 35.57 0.69 -17.46
C ALA A 497 36.23 -0.55 -16.86
N GLU A 498 37.55 -0.50 -16.68
CA GLU A 498 38.31 -1.59 -16.05
C GLU A 498 39.42 -1.04 -15.16
N LYS A 499 39.74 -1.81 -14.10
CA LYS A 499 40.71 -1.42 -13.07
C LYS A 499 41.43 -2.65 -12.55
N GLN A 500 42.75 -2.55 -12.43
CA GLN A 500 43.55 -3.55 -11.72
C GLN A 500 43.56 -3.23 -10.22
N VAL A 501 43.32 -4.25 -9.40
CA VAL A 501 43.39 -4.17 -7.94
C VAL A 501 44.08 -5.41 -7.38
N ASN A 502 44.65 -5.30 -6.18
CA ASN A 502 45.07 -6.48 -5.43
C ASN A 502 43.92 -6.89 -4.50
N ALA A 503 43.18 -7.94 -4.84
CA ALA A 503 42.05 -8.41 -4.05
C ALA A 503 42.58 -9.09 -2.77
N PRO A 504 42.38 -8.51 -1.57
CA PRO A 504 42.82 -9.13 -0.31
C PRO A 504 42.04 -10.42 -0.05
N SER A 505 42.54 -11.29 0.83
CA SER A 505 41.77 -12.45 1.31
C SER A 505 40.52 -11.99 2.07
N GLY A 506 39.40 -12.68 1.89
CA GLY A 506 38.09 -12.28 2.42
C GLY A 506 37.33 -11.31 1.51
N CYS A 507 36.53 -10.44 2.11
CA CYS A 507 35.65 -9.51 1.39
C CYS A 507 36.32 -8.16 1.13
N SER A 508 36.09 -7.60 -0.06
CA SER A 508 36.50 -6.25 -0.47
C SER A 508 35.51 -5.68 -1.50
N ALA A 509 35.74 -4.48 -2.02
CA ALA A 509 34.96 -3.92 -3.12
C ALA A 509 35.80 -3.01 -4.01
N VAL A 510 35.45 -2.94 -5.30
CA VAL A 510 36.04 -2.02 -6.28
C VAL A 510 34.99 -1.02 -6.70
N ALA A 511 35.28 0.27 -6.47
CA ALA A 511 34.44 1.37 -6.92
C ALA A 511 34.94 1.92 -8.27
N PHE A 512 34.00 2.18 -9.16
CA PHE A 512 34.17 2.89 -10.42
C PHE A 512 33.31 4.16 -10.34
N THR A 513 33.93 5.32 -10.54
CA THR A 513 33.26 6.63 -10.40
C THR A 513 33.51 7.51 -11.63
N PRO A 514 32.61 8.46 -11.96
CA PRO A 514 32.81 9.41 -13.06
C PRO A 514 34.09 10.26 -12.95
N ALA A 515 34.58 10.47 -11.72
CA ALA A 515 35.83 11.19 -11.46
C ALA A 515 37.08 10.42 -11.93
N GLU A 516 37.05 9.09 -11.89
CA GLU A 516 38.13 8.21 -12.37
C GLU A 516 37.90 7.79 -13.83
N PHE A 517 36.65 7.54 -14.22
CA PHE A 517 36.25 7.04 -15.53
C PHE A 517 35.21 7.96 -16.17
N ARG A 518 35.67 8.93 -16.97
CA ARG A 518 34.80 9.93 -17.63
C ARG A 518 33.69 9.33 -18.49
N GLN A 519 33.86 8.12 -19.01
CA GLN A 519 32.84 7.39 -19.76
C GLN A 519 31.62 6.97 -18.92
N LEU A 520 31.69 7.04 -17.59
CA LEU A 520 30.55 6.87 -16.69
C LEU A 520 29.69 8.13 -16.54
N THR A 521 30.14 9.28 -17.09
CA THR A 521 29.27 10.41 -17.39
C THR A 521 28.59 10.15 -18.74
N VAL A 522 27.38 9.61 -18.69
CA VAL A 522 26.58 9.25 -19.87
C VAL A 522 25.85 10.49 -20.38
N ALA A 523 26.12 10.89 -21.62
CA ALA A 523 25.41 11.99 -22.29
C ALA A 523 24.13 11.49 -22.99
N ASN A 524 23.05 12.25 -22.88
CA ASN A 524 21.70 11.92 -23.38
C ASN A 524 21.29 10.47 -23.06
N PRO A 525 21.32 10.04 -21.77
CA PRO A 525 20.94 8.70 -21.39
C PRO A 525 19.48 8.43 -21.78
N LYS A 526 19.21 7.24 -22.32
CA LYS A 526 17.85 6.71 -22.33
C LYS A 526 17.45 6.44 -20.88
N LEU A 527 16.42 7.11 -20.41
CA LEU A 527 15.94 7.03 -19.04
C LEU A 527 14.97 5.88 -18.84
N TRP A 528 14.87 5.39 -17.61
CA TRP A 528 13.71 4.63 -17.17
C TRP A 528 12.59 5.57 -16.71
N TRP A 529 11.37 5.32 -17.16
CA TRP A 529 10.16 6.03 -16.73
C TRP A 529 9.06 5.06 -16.26
N PRO A 530 8.22 5.49 -15.30
CA PRO A 530 7.01 4.77 -14.97
C PRO A 530 5.97 4.84 -16.10
N ASN A 531 5.05 3.87 -16.11
CA ASN A 531 4.04 3.71 -17.15
C ASN A 531 3.21 4.99 -17.36
N GLY A 532 3.09 5.40 -18.63
CA GLY A 532 2.41 6.64 -19.05
C GLY A 532 3.27 7.91 -19.04
N TYR A 533 4.51 7.87 -18.52
CA TYR A 533 5.42 9.03 -18.52
C TYR A 533 6.54 8.90 -19.56
N GLY A 534 6.93 7.69 -19.97
CA GLY A 534 7.93 7.45 -21.00
C GLY A 534 8.26 5.97 -21.15
N ASP A 535 9.33 5.65 -21.88
CA ASP A 535 9.81 4.28 -21.99
C ASP A 535 10.52 3.81 -20.70
N PRO A 536 10.24 2.61 -20.19
CA PRO A 536 10.97 2.02 -19.07
C PRO A 536 12.30 1.41 -19.57
N HIS A 537 13.26 2.24 -20.00
CA HIS A 537 14.50 1.73 -20.58
C HIS A 537 15.42 1.05 -19.56
N LEU A 538 15.95 -0.11 -19.92
CA LEU A 538 16.88 -0.91 -19.13
C LEU A 538 18.17 -1.13 -19.92
N TYR A 539 19.31 -1.00 -19.24
CA TYR A 539 20.63 -1.32 -19.74
C TYR A 539 21.05 -2.70 -19.24
N ASP A 540 21.47 -3.57 -20.16
CA ASP A 540 22.23 -4.77 -19.79
C ASP A 540 23.62 -4.37 -19.27
N VAL A 541 24.02 -4.94 -18.14
CA VAL A 541 25.33 -4.72 -17.51
C VAL A 541 26.05 -6.05 -17.28
N THR A 542 27.33 -6.09 -17.62
CA THR A 542 28.26 -7.19 -17.30
C THR A 542 29.31 -6.71 -16.31
N TYR A 543 29.59 -7.57 -15.32
CA TYR A 543 30.68 -7.47 -14.36
C TYR A 543 31.59 -8.69 -14.55
N GLU A 544 32.90 -8.48 -14.64
CA GLU A 544 33.89 -9.54 -14.83
C GLU A 544 35.07 -9.29 -13.89
N VAL A 545 35.58 -10.35 -13.26
CA VAL A 545 36.85 -10.33 -12.53
C VAL A 545 37.76 -11.42 -13.08
N ALA A 546 38.97 -11.04 -13.50
CA ALA A 546 39.95 -11.94 -14.10
C ALA A 546 41.28 -11.90 -13.31
N ASP A 547 41.87 -13.08 -13.08
CA ASP A 547 43.23 -13.22 -12.54
C ASP A 547 44.21 -13.63 -13.66
N ALA A 548 45.47 -13.93 -13.31
CA ALA A 548 46.50 -14.34 -14.27
C ALA A 548 46.19 -15.65 -15.05
N ARG A 549 45.14 -16.40 -14.67
CA ARG A 549 44.66 -17.63 -15.33
C ARG A 549 43.43 -17.37 -16.22
N GLY A 550 42.89 -16.15 -16.25
CA GLY A 550 41.71 -15.76 -17.03
C GLY A 550 40.54 -15.32 -16.14
N SER A 551 39.32 -15.41 -16.69
CA SER A 551 38.09 -15.07 -15.96
C SER A 551 37.95 -15.94 -14.70
N SER A 552 37.91 -15.29 -13.53
CA SER A 552 37.63 -15.92 -12.24
C SER A 552 36.13 -15.94 -11.95
N ASP A 553 35.41 -14.86 -12.24
CA ASP A 553 33.94 -14.84 -12.14
C ASP A 553 33.33 -13.77 -13.07
N ARG A 554 32.08 -14.00 -13.49
CA ARG A 554 31.33 -13.10 -14.37
C ARG A 554 29.85 -13.08 -13.97
N LYS A 555 29.32 -11.88 -13.71
CA LYS A 555 27.90 -11.64 -13.41
C LYS A 555 27.28 -10.74 -14.48
N THR A 556 26.01 -10.99 -14.80
CA THR A 556 25.19 -10.11 -15.65
C THR A 556 23.97 -9.65 -14.88
N GLY A 557 23.39 -8.51 -15.28
CA GLY A 557 22.13 -8.01 -14.75
C GLY A 557 21.60 -6.85 -15.59
N ARG A 558 20.56 -6.18 -15.10
CA ARG A 558 19.97 -4.99 -15.71
C ARG A 558 19.87 -3.86 -14.69
N PHE A 559 19.83 -2.62 -15.18
CA PHE A 559 19.47 -1.44 -14.39
C PHE A 559 18.84 -0.37 -15.28
N GLY A 560 18.09 0.56 -14.70
CA GLY A 560 17.54 1.73 -15.40
C GLY A 560 18.20 3.02 -14.91
N ILE A 561 18.55 3.93 -15.83
CA ILE A 561 19.02 5.27 -15.46
C ILE A 561 17.81 6.14 -15.11
N ARG A 562 17.71 6.56 -13.86
CA ARG A 562 16.66 7.46 -13.36
C ARG A 562 17.02 8.03 -11.99
N GLU A 563 16.26 9.01 -11.53
CA GLU A 563 16.34 9.51 -10.16
C GLU A 563 14.94 9.62 -9.54
N VAL A 564 14.84 9.40 -8.23
CA VAL A 564 13.61 9.59 -7.45
C VAL A 564 13.86 10.64 -6.38
N SER A 565 12.91 11.56 -6.22
CA SER A 565 12.89 12.49 -5.09
C SER A 565 11.48 12.62 -4.53
N TYR A 566 11.38 13.05 -3.27
CA TYR A 566 10.13 13.01 -2.51
C TYR A 566 9.79 14.39 -1.97
N ASP A 567 8.61 14.88 -2.32
CA ASP A 567 8.02 16.06 -1.69
C ASP A 567 7.37 15.60 -0.36
N LEU A 568 8.00 15.96 0.75
CA LEU A 568 7.66 15.52 2.10
C LEU A 568 7.42 16.74 3.01
N SER A 569 6.66 16.50 4.09
CA SER A 569 6.59 17.40 5.22
C SER A 569 7.47 16.83 6.33
N LEU A 570 8.51 17.58 6.72
CA LEU A 570 9.51 17.15 7.69
C LEU A 570 9.73 18.24 8.74
N PHE A 571 9.78 17.85 10.01
CA PHE A 571 10.11 18.79 11.08
C PHE A 571 11.60 19.14 11.09
N ASP A 572 11.93 20.40 11.35
CA ASP A 572 13.29 20.79 11.72
C ASP A 572 13.55 20.69 13.24
N ALA A 573 14.79 20.99 13.63
CA ALA A 573 15.24 21.05 15.01
C ALA A 573 14.61 22.17 15.84
N ALA A 574 13.99 23.18 15.21
CA ALA A 574 13.21 24.23 15.88
C ALA A 574 11.73 23.84 16.08
N GLY A 575 11.29 22.69 15.56
CA GLY A 575 9.91 22.23 15.68
C GLY A 575 8.96 22.79 14.62
N ALA A 576 9.47 23.50 13.61
CA ALA A 576 8.66 23.92 12.47
C ALA A 576 8.49 22.77 11.49
N LEU A 577 7.28 22.58 10.98
CA LEU A 577 7.00 21.64 9.90
C LEU A 577 7.38 22.32 8.58
N ARG A 578 8.29 21.70 7.82
CA ARG A 578 8.81 22.23 6.56
C ARG A 578 8.37 21.36 5.39
N ARG A 579 7.80 22.00 4.37
CA ARG A 579 7.46 21.36 3.10
C ARG A 579 8.68 21.41 2.17
N VAL A 580 9.29 20.25 1.89
CA VAL A 580 10.58 20.12 1.18
C VAL A 580 10.57 19.00 0.14
N ASN A 581 11.32 19.16 -0.95
CA ASN A 581 11.74 18.04 -1.79
C ASN A 581 13.08 17.49 -1.29
N VAL A 582 13.20 16.17 -1.20
CA VAL A 582 14.42 15.46 -0.77
C VAL A 582 14.94 14.56 -1.88
N GLN A 583 16.16 14.84 -2.35
CA GLN A 583 16.93 13.98 -3.27
C GLN A 583 17.81 13.03 -2.43
N THR A 584 17.40 11.77 -2.32
CA THR A 584 18.11 10.79 -1.47
C THR A 584 19.45 10.35 -2.06
N THR A 585 19.56 10.25 -3.39
CA THR A 585 20.81 9.90 -4.10
C THR A 585 21.99 10.80 -3.69
N ASP A 586 21.81 12.13 -3.71
CA ASP A 586 22.82 13.10 -3.26
C ASP A 586 23.27 12.86 -1.81
N GLY A 587 22.32 12.59 -0.92
CA GLY A 587 22.60 12.27 0.49
C GLY A 587 23.40 10.97 0.63
N GLY A 588 23.03 9.93 -0.11
CA GLY A 588 23.73 8.65 -0.15
C GLY A 588 25.15 8.77 -0.70
N LEU A 589 25.35 9.46 -1.82
CA LEU A 589 26.67 9.72 -2.41
C LEU A 589 27.55 10.60 -1.50
N ALA A 590 26.95 11.51 -0.73
CA ALA A 590 27.63 12.29 0.31
C ALA A 590 27.81 11.53 1.65
N GLY A 591 27.43 10.25 1.74
CA GLY A 591 27.53 9.45 2.96
C GLY A 591 26.75 10.02 4.15
N THR A 592 25.70 10.79 3.89
CA THR A 592 25.00 11.61 4.88
C THR A 592 23.47 11.38 4.85
N PRO A 593 22.86 10.77 5.89
CA PRO A 593 21.41 10.60 5.96
C PRO A 593 20.71 11.95 6.16
N LEU A 594 19.69 12.23 5.36
CA LEU A 594 18.98 13.52 5.33
C LEU A 594 17.72 13.55 6.21
N ILE A 595 17.09 12.40 6.42
CA ILE A 595 15.82 12.23 7.15
C ILE A 595 16.08 11.40 8.42
N ASP A 596 15.49 11.81 9.54
CA ASP A 596 15.53 11.10 10.81
C ASP A 596 14.19 10.37 11.04
N VAL A 597 14.26 9.05 10.97
CA VAL A 597 13.12 8.12 11.04
C VAL A 597 12.98 7.45 12.41
N ARG A 598 13.80 7.84 13.39
CA ARG A 598 13.74 7.30 14.76
C ARG A 598 12.40 7.63 15.40
N HIS A 599 11.93 6.81 16.34
CA HIS A 599 10.64 7.05 17.02
C HIS A 599 10.54 8.46 17.59
N ALA A 600 11.58 8.96 18.26
CA ALA A 600 11.64 10.32 18.82
C ALA A 600 11.66 11.46 17.77
N ALA A 601 12.00 11.17 16.52
CA ALA A 601 12.01 12.12 15.41
C ALA A 601 10.69 12.14 14.62
N ILE A 602 9.86 11.10 14.77
CA ILE A 602 8.50 11.06 14.26
C ILE A 602 7.59 11.85 15.20
N LYS A 603 6.87 12.82 14.64
CA LYS A 603 6.08 13.83 15.36
C LYS A 603 4.69 13.95 14.75
N GLN A 604 3.70 14.22 15.59
CA GLN A 604 2.32 14.40 15.19
C GLN A 604 2.08 15.81 14.64
N THR A 605 1.43 15.88 13.49
CA THR A 605 0.94 17.10 12.84
C THR A 605 -0.57 17.21 13.04
N PRO A 606 -1.22 18.35 12.74
CA PRO A 606 -2.67 18.49 12.86
C PRO A 606 -3.50 17.49 12.03
N THR A 607 -2.92 16.95 10.96
CA THR A 607 -3.60 16.15 9.92
C THR A 607 -2.99 14.75 9.69
N GLY A 608 -1.97 14.37 10.45
CA GLY A 608 -1.25 13.10 10.26
C GLY A 608 0.06 13.07 11.05
N TRP A 609 1.05 12.30 10.59
CA TRP A 609 2.39 12.25 11.20
C TRP A 609 3.49 12.61 10.21
N ALA A 610 4.62 13.11 10.70
CA ALA A 610 5.78 13.46 9.89
C ALA A 610 7.09 13.06 10.59
N GLU A 611 8.11 12.74 9.78
CA GLU A 611 9.49 12.53 10.22
C GLU A 611 10.20 13.88 10.45
N SER A 612 11.45 13.86 10.91
CA SER A 612 12.27 15.07 11.01
C SER A 612 13.40 15.08 9.99
N LEU A 613 13.94 16.25 9.68
CA LEU A 613 15.25 16.37 9.04
C LEU A 613 16.35 16.00 10.03
N THR A 614 17.44 15.42 9.55
CA THR A 614 18.68 15.37 10.34
C THR A 614 19.33 16.76 10.40
N PRO A 615 20.23 17.03 11.37
CA PRO A 615 21.03 18.25 11.38
C PRO A 615 21.91 18.44 10.13
N ALA A 616 22.08 17.41 9.30
CA ALA A 616 22.73 17.51 8.00
C ALA A 616 21.71 17.76 6.87
N GLY A 617 20.54 17.13 6.92
CA GLY A 617 19.41 17.38 6.03
C GLY A 617 19.02 18.86 5.97
N GLU A 618 18.89 19.53 7.12
CA GLU A 618 18.58 20.97 7.19
C GLU A 618 19.57 21.89 6.45
N ARG A 619 20.82 21.44 6.28
CA ARG A 619 21.92 22.18 5.66
C ARG A 619 22.31 21.64 4.28
N SER A 620 21.67 20.57 3.83
CA SER A 620 21.98 19.91 2.56
C SER A 620 21.36 20.64 1.38
N ARG A 621 22.06 20.67 0.25
CA ARG A 621 21.49 21.17 -1.03
C ARG A 621 20.46 20.22 -1.63
N ALA A 622 20.52 18.95 -1.24
CA ALA A 622 19.58 17.89 -1.62
C ALA A 622 18.21 18.02 -0.92
N VAL A 623 18.04 18.97 0.00
CA VAL A 623 16.78 19.29 0.66
C VAL A 623 16.37 20.70 0.25
N THR A 624 15.43 20.80 -0.68
CA THR A 624 14.98 22.08 -1.25
C THR A 624 13.58 22.45 -0.75
N PRO A 625 13.32 23.71 -0.34
CA PRO A 625 11.96 24.14 -0.01
C PRO A 625 11.04 24.08 -1.24
N ILE A 626 9.81 23.64 -1.04
CA ILE A 626 8.77 23.66 -2.08
C ILE A 626 7.61 24.57 -1.65
N THR A 627 7.09 25.34 -2.60
CA THR A 627 6.11 26.42 -2.37
C THR A 627 4.66 26.01 -2.69
N GLU A 628 4.43 24.76 -3.08
CA GLU A 628 3.15 24.28 -3.60
C GLU A 628 2.18 23.78 -2.51
N THR A 629 0.89 23.80 -2.84
CA THR A 629 -0.24 23.90 -1.90
C THR A 629 -0.93 22.57 -1.55
N LEU A 630 -0.25 21.43 -1.65
CA LEU A 630 -0.85 20.17 -1.20
C LEU A 630 -1.03 20.17 0.33
N PRO A 631 -2.18 19.72 0.87
CA PRO A 631 -2.38 19.59 2.31
C PRO A 631 -1.30 18.72 2.93
N GLU A 632 -0.61 19.27 3.92
CA GLU A 632 0.38 18.54 4.73
C GLU A 632 -0.31 17.39 5.52
N PRO A 633 0.40 16.30 5.85
CA PRO A 633 1.82 16.05 5.58
C PRO A 633 2.10 15.25 4.27
N HIS A 634 1.16 15.15 3.34
CA HIS A 634 1.16 14.05 2.36
C HIS A 634 2.32 14.03 1.34
N LEU A 635 2.89 12.85 1.10
CA LEU A 635 3.90 12.54 0.08
C LEU A 635 3.51 13.03 -1.33
N THR A 636 4.47 13.49 -2.12
CA THR A 636 4.40 13.39 -3.60
C THR A 636 5.71 12.82 -4.16
N ILE A 637 5.60 11.85 -5.06
CA ILE A 637 6.74 11.19 -5.69
C ILE A 637 7.12 11.96 -6.96
N ARG A 638 8.42 12.18 -7.17
CA ARG A 638 8.99 12.63 -8.43
C ARG A 638 9.89 11.56 -9.02
N VAL A 639 9.81 11.36 -10.33
CA VAL A 639 10.79 10.56 -11.10
C VAL A 639 11.39 11.47 -12.18
N ASN A 640 12.71 11.52 -12.25
CA ASN A 640 13.47 12.41 -13.14
C ASN A 640 13.01 13.89 -13.03
N GLY A 641 12.69 14.34 -11.82
CA GLY A 641 12.19 15.69 -11.50
C GLY A 641 10.68 15.92 -11.72
N VAL A 642 9.99 15.01 -12.43
CA VAL A 642 8.56 15.15 -12.78
C VAL A 642 7.68 14.52 -11.70
N ARG A 643 6.68 15.26 -11.20
CA ARG A 643 5.66 14.72 -10.28
C ARG A 643 4.86 13.59 -10.93
N ILE A 644 4.78 12.44 -10.27
CA ILE A 644 4.08 11.27 -10.79
C ILE A 644 2.72 11.12 -10.09
N ALA A 645 1.63 11.28 -10.84
CA ALA A 645 0.29 10.92 -10.35
C ALA A 645 0.27 9.40 -10.10
N ALA A 646 0.39 8.99 -8.84
CA ALA A 646 0.58 7.60 -8.47
C ALA A 646 -0.77 6.86 -8.45
N ARG A 647 -0.95 5.91 -9.37
CA ARG A 647 -2.21 5.20 -9.59
C ARG A 647 -1.95 3.71 -9.74
N GLY A 648 -2.56 2.92 -8.88
CA GLY A 648 -2.30 1.49 -8.81
C GLY A 648 -2.92 0.87 -7.59
N GLY A 649 -2.22 -0.07 -6.96
CA GLY A 649 -2.72 -0.73 -5.78
C GLY A 649 -1.72 -1.65 -5.11
N ASN A 650 -2.25 -2.38 -4.15
CA ASN A 650 -1.50 -3.32 -3.33
C ASN A 650 -1.47 -4.69 -3.99
N TRP A 651 -0.38 -5.38 -3.74
CA TRP A 651 -0.14 -6.75 -4.16
C TRP A 651 0.20 -7.54 -2.90
N GLY A 652 -0.83 -8.10 -2.26
CA GLY A 652 -0.70 -8.83 -1.00
C GLY A 652 0.26 -10.02 -1.14
N MET A 653 0.01 -10.87 -2.14
CA MET A 653 0.85 -12.02 -2.47
C MET A 653 0.60 -12.47 -3.93
N ASP A 654 1.66 -12.82 -4.64
CA ASP A 654 1.71 -13.43 -5.97
C ASP A 654 0.73 -14.59 -6.21
N ASP A 655 0.82 -15.64 -5.39
CA ASP A 655 0.02 -16.86 -5.49
C ASP A 655 0.08 -17.60 -4.14
N ALA A 656 -1.07 -17.96 -3.56
CA ALA A 656 -1.13 -18.60 -2.24
C ALA A 656 -0.29 -19.88 -2.09
N MET A 657 0.02 -20.60 -3.17
CA MET A 657 0.90 -21.79 -3.18
C MET A 657 2.33 -21.50 -3.70
N LYS A 658 2.72 -20.22 -3.82
CA LYS A 658 4.00 -19.76 -4.40
C LYS A 658 4.31 -20.31 -5.80
N ARG A 659 3.31 -20.30 -6.68
CA ARG A 659 3.50 -20.46 -8.13
C ARG A 659 3.91 -19.13 -8.76
N VAL A 660 5.23 -18.89 -8.89
CA VAL A 660 5.81 -17.54 -9.14
C VAL A 660 6.62 -17.39 -10.44
N SER A 661 6.39 -18.23 -11.45
CA SER A 661 7.15 -18.11 -12.71
C SER A 661 6.82 -16.82 -13.47
N TYR A 662 7.82 -16.29 -14.19
CA TYR A 662 7.67 -15.13 -15.08
C TYR A 662 6.44 -15.28 -16.01
N ASP A 663 6.28 -16.43 -16.66
CA ASP A 663 5.13 -16.75 -17.54
C ASP A 663 3.75 -16.65 -16.85
N ARG A 664 3.69 -16.86 -15.53
CA ARG A 664 2.47 -16.77 -14.72
C ARG A 664 2.20 -15.35 -14.23
N LEU A 665 3.25 -14.57 -13.96
CA LEU A 665 3.14 -13.19 -13.48
C LEU A 665 2.98 -12.18 -14.63
N ALA A 666 3.61 -12.40 -15.78
CA ALA A 666 3.63 -11.47 -16.90
C ALA A 666 2.23 -11.03 -17.40
N PRO A 667 1.19 -11.90 -17.46
CA PRO A 667 -0.16 -11.46 -17.81
C PRO A 667 -0.75 -10.44 -16.83
N TYR A 668 -0.49 -10.54 -15.52
CA TYR A 668 -0.97 -9.58 -14.52
C TYR A 668 -0.30 -8.22 -14.65
N PHE A 669 1.03 -8.19 -14.83
CA PHE A 669 1.75 -6.95 -15.09
C PHE A 669 1.29 -6.28 -16.38
N ARG A 670 1.01 -7.05 -17.44
CA ARG A 670 0.38 -6.53 -18.65
C ARG A 670 -1.02 -5.98 -18.40
N LEU A 671 -1.86 -6.68 -17.64
CA LEU A 671 -3.20 -6.19 -17.27
C LEU A 671 -3.12 -4.85 -16.51
N GLN A 672 -2.21 -4.71 -15.53
CA GLN A 672 -2.00 -3.44 -14.83
C GLN A 672 -1.49 -2.33 -15.76
N ARG A 673 -0.53 -2.64 -16.65
CA ARG A 673 0.02 -1.69 -17.63
C ARG A 673 -1.05 -1.20 -18.61
N GLU A 674 -1.87 -2.11 -19.12
CA GLU A 674 -2.99 -1.80 -20.02
C GLU A 674 -4.18 -1.14 -19.28
N ALA A 675 -4.27 -1.27 -17.96
CA ALA A 675 -5.14 -0.46 -17.10
C ALA A 675 -4.52 0.89 -16.72
N HIS A 676 -3.41 1.28 -17.36
CA HIS A 676 -2.65 2.52 -17.13
C HIS A 676 -2.07 2.70 -15.72
N MET A 677 -2.10 1.67 -14.86
CA MET A 677 -1.47 1.71 -13.53
C MET A 677 0.04 1.93 -13.66
N ASN A 678 0.65 2.55 -12.65
CA ASN A 678 2.08 2.89 -12.64
C ASN A 678 2.78 2.64 -11.29
N ILE A 679 2.07 2.12 -10.29
CA ILE A 679 2.62 1.82 -8.97
C ILE A 679 2.00 0.56 -8.38
N ILE A 680 2.82 -0.25 -7.72
CA ILE A 680 2.45 -1.41 -6.93
C ILE A 680 3.01 -1.19 -5.52
N ARG A 681 2.22 -1.48 -4.50
CA ARG A 681 2.77 -1.72 -3.16
C ARG A 681 2.91 -3.21 -2.92
N ASN A 682 4.15 -3.65 -2.71
CA ASN A 682 4.50 -5.01 -2.29
C ASN A 682 4.24 -5.13 -0.79
N TRP A 683 2.98 -5.37 -0.43
CA TRP A 683 2.51 -5.37 0.95
C TRP A 683 3.20 -6.47 1.77
N MET A 684 3.66 -6.11 2.97
CA MET A 684 4.53 -6.93 3.83
C MET A 684 5.73 -7.59 3.12
N GLY A 685 6.16 -7.15 1.93
CA GLY A 685 7.31 -7.72 1.23
C GLY A 685 7.16 -9.19 0.82
N ASN A 686 5.92 -9.69 0.66
CA ASN A 686 5.66 -11.10 0.34
C ASN A 686 6.12 -11.50 -1.07
N ASN A 687 6.26 -10.55 -2.00
CA ASN A 687 6.70 -10.77 -3.37
C ASN A 687 8.19 -10.41 -3.41
N ASN A 688 9.08 -11.39 -3.32
CA ASN A 688 10.51 -11.17 -3.09
C ASN A 688 11.35 -12.03 -4.06
N GLU A 689 10.91 -12.02 -5.31
CA GLU A 689 11.44 -12.79 -6.43
C GLU A 689 11.87 -11.89 -7.59
N GLU A 690 12.95 -12.29 -8.25
CA GLU A 690 13.58 -11.59 -9.37
C GLU A 690 12.58 -11.40 -10.52
N GLU A 691 11.74 -12.41 -10.78
CA GLU A 691 10.67 -12.38 -11.77
C GLU A 691 9.63 -11.26 -11.51
N PHE A 692 9.32 -10.93 -10.26
CA PHE A 692 8.39 -9.84 -9.92
C PHE A 692 9.02 -8.47 -10.18
N PHE A 693 10.26 -8.25 -9.75
CA PHE A 693 10.96 -6.99 -9.97
C PHE A 693 11.37 -6.77 -11.42
N ASP A 694 11.77 -7.82 -12.16
CA ASP A 694 12.02 -7.79 -13.60
C ASP A 694 10.76 -7.36 -14.37
N LEU A 695 9.60 -7.94 -14.06
CA LEU A 695 8.34 -7.57 -14.68
C LEU A 695 7.89 -6.15 -14.30
N ALA A 696 8.18 -5.71 -13.08
CA ALA A 696 7.91 -4.34 -12.66
C ALA A 696 8.79 -3.34 -13.42
N ASP A 697 10.08 -3.62 -13.56
CA ASP A 697 11.03 -2.82 -14.34
C ASP A 697 10.58 -2.69 -15.80
N GLU A 698 10.28 -3.80 -16.46
CA GLU A 698 9.91 -3.86 -17.89
C GLU A 698 8.57 -3.20 -18.22
N ASN A 699 7.64 -3.15 -17.26
CA ASN A 699 6.32 -2.56 -17.46
C ASN A 699 6.22 -1.12 -16.92
N GLY A 700 7.29 -0.56 -16.37
CA GLY A 700 7.29 0.78 -15.78
C GLY A 700 6.42 0.86 -14.51
N MET A 701 6.36 -0.22 -13.73
CA MET A 701 5.66 -0.24 -12.45
C MET A 701 6.61 0.17 -11.35
N MET A 702 6.33 1.29 -10.68
CA MET A 702 7.02 1.65 -9.45
C MET A 702 6.64 0.67 -8.34
N VAL A 703 7.58 0.27 -7.48
CA VAL A 703 7.32 -0.63 -6.35
C VAL A 703 7.62 0.09 -5.04
N MET A 704 6.61 0.22 -4.19
CA MET A 704 6.77 0.56 -2.77
C MET A 704 6.96 -0.76 -2.03
N ASN A 705 8.12 -0.98 -1.40
CA ASN A 705 8.49 -2.29 -0.88
C ASN A 705 8.48 -2.35 0.65
N ASP A 706 7.49 -3.03 1.23
CA ASP A 706 7.44 -3.30 2.66
C ASP A 706 8.45 -4.39 3.08
N PHE A 707 8.82 -4.41 4.36
CA PHE A 707 9.37 -5.58 5.04
C PHE A 707 8.26 -6.36 5.77
N TRP A 708 8.60 -7.55 6.28
CA TRP A 708 7.66 -8.62 6.68
C TRP A 708 7.00 -8.38 8.04
N GLN A 709 6.35 -7.23 8.22
CA GLN A 709 5.72 -6.83 9.47
C GLN A 709 4.42 -6.06 9.26
N SER A 710 3.40 -6.38 10.06
CA SER A 710 2.08 -5.70 10.13
C SER A 710 1.58 -5.70 11.58
N THR A 711 0.29 -5.53 11.85
CA THR A 711 -0.27 -4.19 12.07
C THR A 711 0.01 -3.78 13.51
N GLN A 712 0.40 -2.53 13.77
CA GLN A 712 0.80 -2.12 15.12
C GLN A 712 -0.38 -2.01 16.07
N ASN A 713 -0.19 -2.51 17.30
CA ASN A 713 -1.24 -2.74 18.31
C ASN A 713 -2.26 -3.82 17.90
N PHE A 714 -1.99 -4.57 16.83
CA PHE A 714 -2.81 -5.70 16.43
C PHE A 714 -2.00 -6.99 16.33
N GLN A 715 -0.94 -7.07 15.53
CA GLN A 715 -0.11 -8.29 15.42
C GLN A 715 1.03 -8.33 16.44
N VAL A 716 1.45 -9.53 16.83
CA VAL A 716 2.66 -9.77 17.60
C VAL A 716 3.93 -9.35 16.84
N GLU A 717 4.97 -8.95 17.57
CA GLU A 717 6.25 -8.49 17.02
C GLU A 717 7.19 -9.67 16.69
N PRO A 718 8.07 -9.55 15.68
CA PRO A 718 9.15 -10.51 15.45
C PRO A 718 10.14 -10.57 16.62
N ASP A 719 10.42 -11.78 17.11
CA ASP A 719 11.27 -12.03 18.28
C ASP A 719 12.78 -11.89 17.95
N ASP A 720 13.21 -12.41 16.80
CA ASP A 720 14.61 -12.34 16.37
C ASP A 720 14.87 -11.19 15.39
N ALA A 721 15.18 -10.02 15.95
CA ALA A 721 15.58 -8.83 15.20
C ALA A 721 16.85 -9.06 14.33
N ALA A 722 17.79 -9.88 14.78
CA ALA A 722 19.05 -10.11 14.06
C ALA A 722 18.82 -10.94 12.80
N LEU A 723 18.00 -11.98 12.89
CA LEU A 723 17.55 -12.79 11.76
C LEU A 723 16.76 -11.97 10.74
N PHE A 724 15.83 -11.14 11.22
CA PHE A 724 15.05 -10.24 10.37
C PHE A 724 15.95 -9.28 9.60
N LEU A 725 16.89 -8.61 10.30
CA LEU A 725 17.84 -7.68 9.67
C LEU A 725 18.82 -8.39 8.72
N ALA A 726 19.23 -9.62 9.01
CA ALA A 726 20.05 -10.42 8.08
C ALA A 726 19.31 -10.71 6.76
N ASN A 727 18.05 -11.14 6.84
CA ASN A 727 17.19 -11.34 5.67
C ASN A 727 16.97 -10.02 4.91
N ALA A 728 16.74 -8.91 5.61
CA ALA A 728 16.52 -7.60 5.00
C ALA A 728 17.77 -7.09 4.27
N ARG A 729 18.97 -7.27 4.84
CA ARG A 729 20.24 -6.88 4.20
C ARG A 729 20.50 -7.70 2.92
N ASP A 730 20.20 -9.00 2.90
CA ASP A 730 20.31 -9.81 1.67
C ASP A 730 19.31 -9.34 0.60
N THR A 731 18.06 -9.08 1.00
CA THR A 731 16.99 -8.57 0.12
C THR A 731 17.38 -7.23 -0.53
N ILE A 732 17.82 -6.24 0.26
CA ILE A 732 18.24 -4.93 -0.25
C ILE A 732 19.44 -5.09 -1.20
N ALA A 733 20.48 -5.83 -0.77
CA ALA A 733 21.69 -6.00 -1.57
C ALA A 733 21.43 -6.70 -2.92
N ARG A 734 20.49 -7.66 -2.95
CA ARG A 734 20.07 -8.40 -4.14
C ARG A 734 19.28 -7.53 -5.12
N TYR A 735 18.31 -6.75 -4.64
CA TYR A 735 17.29 -6.13 -5.51
C TYR A 735 17.42 -4.60 -5.70
N ARG A 736 18.32 -3.90 -4.98
CA ARG A 736 18.56 -2.44 -5.10
C ARG A 736 18.82 -1.89 -6.52
N ASN A 737 19.24 -2.71 -7.48
CA ASN A 737 19.49 -2.28 -8.86
C ASN A 737 18.22 -2.18 -9.72
N HIS A 738 17.09 -2.72 -9.27
CA HIS A 738 15.81 -2.61 -9.97
C HIS A 738 15.28 -1.17 -9.94
N PRO A 739 15.16 -0.47 -11.09
CA PRO A 739 14.55 0.86 -11.15
C PRO A 739 13.05 0.87 -10.78
N SER A 740 12.35 -0.26 -10.75
CA SER A 740 10.98 -0.31 -10.24
C SER A 740 10.88 0.10 -8.78
N ILE A 741 11.71 -0.45 -7.88
CA ILE A 741 11.69 -0.13 -6.45
C ILE A 741 11.90 1.38 -6.27
N ILE A 742 10.97 2.08 -5.60
CA ILE A 742 11.04 3.53 -5.37
C ILE A 742 11.17 3.92 -3.90
N MET A 743 10.85 3.04 -2.96
CA MET A 743 10.98 3.30 -1.52
C MET A 743 10.88 2.00 -0.72
N TRP A 744 11.35 2.06 0.52
CA TRP A 744 11.32 0.97 1.48
C TRP A 744 10.45 1.32 2.69
N PHE A 745 9.53 0.42 3.06
CA PHE A 745 8.67 0.59 4.22
C PHE A 745 9.06 -0.39 5.33
N GLY A 746 9.22 0.11 6.56
CA GLY A 746 9.53 -0.72 7.73
C GLY A 746 8.40 -1.69 8.10
N ARG A 747 7.14 -1.24 8.07
CA ARG A 747 5.96 -1.98 8.55
C ARG A 747 4.66 -1.53 7.88
N ASN A 748 3.72 -2.47 7.72
CA ASN A 748 2.31 -2.18 7.44
C ASN A 748 1.55 -1.68 8.68
N GLU A 749 0.79 -0.60 8.53
CA GLU A 749 -0.07 -0.04 9.59
C GLU A 749 0.65 0.19 10.94
N GLY A 750 1.84 0.78 10.92
CA GLY A 750 2.56 1.20 12.11
C GLY A 750 4.03 1.52 11.84
N VAL A 751 4.87 1.49 12.87
CA VAL A 751 6.35 1.55 12.76
C VAL A 751 6.92 0.32 13.49
N PRO A 752 8.03 -0.31 13.02
CA PRO A 752 8.71 -1.35 13.79
C PRO A 752 9.22 -0.81 15.14
N TYR A 753 9.47 -1.66 16.13
CA TYR A 753 10.15 -1.21 17.35
C TYR A 753 11.58 -0.69 17.05
N PRO A 754 12.16 0.18 17.89
CA PRO A 754 13.36 0.95 17.54
C PRO A 754 14.53 0.13 16.98
N THR A 755 14.87 -1.01 17.59
CA THR A 755 15.95 -1.89 17.11
C THR A 755 15.75 -2.35 15.67
N LEU A 756 14.53 -2.73 15.27
CA LEU A 756 14.21 -3.07 13.89
C LEU A 756 14.16 -1.83 13.00
N ASN A 757 13.45 -0.78 13.41
CA ASN A 757 13.26 0.42 12.59
C ASN A 757 14.60 1.11 12.26
N GLU A 758 15.46 1.29 13.25
CA GLU A 758 16.79 1.89 13.08
C GLU A 758 17.76 0.94 12.36
N GLY A 759 17.64 -0.37 12.61
CA GLY A 759 18.40 -1.40 11.89
C GLY A 759 18.06 -1.45 10.40
N LEU A 760 16.78 -1.33 10.04
CA LEU A 760 16.29 -1.28 8.66
C LEU A 760 16.67 0.04 7.99
N ALA A 761 16.47 1.17 8.66
CA ALA A 761 16.91 2.49 8.16
C ALA A 761 18.40 2.49 7.84
N LYS A 762 19.23 1.95 8.75
CA LYS A 762 20.66 1.79 8.52
C LYS A 762 20.97 0.78 7.41
N ALA A 763 20.25 -0.34 7.31
CA ALA A 763 20.46 -1.32 6.24
C ALA A 763 20.16 -0.73 4.86
N VAL A 764 19.06 0.01 4.69
CA VAL A 764 18.72 0.71 3.46
C VAL A 764 19.76 1.79 3.16
N PHE A 765 20.18 2.58 4.15
CA PHE A 765 21.20 3.62 3.94
C PHE A 765 22.57 3.05 3.56
N ASP A 766 23.04 2.00 4.24
CA ASP A 766 24.35 1.36 4.01
C ASP A 766 24.43 0.65 2.63
N LEU A 767 23.30 0.09 2.16
CA LEU A 767 23.29 -0.84 1.02
C LEU A 767 22.63 -0.27 -0.23
N ASP A 768 21.70 0.66 -0.10
CA ASP A 768 21.01 1.34 -1.20
C ASP A 768 21.36 2.83 -1.16
N GLY A 769 20.90 3.55 -0.14
CA GLY A 769 21.18 4.98 0.03
C GLY A 769 20.57 5.91 -1.03
N THR A 770 20.01 5.38 -2.13
CA THR A 770 19.40 6.18 -3.21
C THR A 770 17.90 6.41 -3.03
N ARG A 771 17.25 5.68 -2.12
CA ARG A 771 15.79 5.68 -1.91
C ARG A 771 15.43 6.06 -0.46
N TRP A 772 14.27 6.68 -0.27
CA TRP A 772 13.71 6.93 1.06
C TRP A 772 13.27 5.62 1.73
N PHE A 773 13.70 5.44 2.97
CA PHE A 773 13.10 4.51 3.92
C PHE A 773 12.22 5.30 4.87
N THR A 774 10.99 4.82 5.11
CA THR A 774 10.17 5.28 6.23
C THR A 774 9.64 4.09 7.03
N GLY A 775 9.48 4.28 8.34
CA GLY A 775 9.00 3.23 9.22
C GLY A 775 7.58 2.76 8.92
N SER A 776 6.75 3.59 8.27
CA SER A 776 5.30 3.36 8.17
C SER A 776 4.71 3.51 6.76
N SER A 777 4.01 2.48 6.30
CA SER A 777 3.12 2.53 5.13
C SER A 777 1.67 2.83 5.53
N ASN A 778 1.43 3.87 6.35
CA ASN A 778 0.08 4.20 6.82
C ASN A 778 -0.17 5.71 6.98
N VAL A 779 0.38 6.35 8.03
CA VAL A 779 0.06 7.75 8.40
C VAL A 779 1.24 8.72 8.46
N VAL A 780 2.48 8.23 8.32
CA VAL A 780 3.68 9.07 8.30
C VAL A 780 3.87 9.60 6.88
N ASN A 781 3.66 10.91 6.68
CA ASN A 781 3.55 11.55 5.36
C ASN A 781 2.48 10.92 4.43
N LEU A 782 1.47 10.23 4.99
CA LEU A 782 0.50 9.41 4.25
C LEU A 782 -0.93 9.55 4.83
N GLN A 783 -1.96 9.21 4.03
CA GLN A 783 -3.38 9.52 4.33
C GLN A 783 -4.11 8.52 5.27
N GLY A 784 -3.42 7.48 5.73
CA GLY A 784 -4.05 6.36 6.44
C GLY A 784 -4.56 5.26 5.50
N SER A 785 -4.76 4.06 6.05
CA SER A 785 -5.34 2.92 5.35
C SER A 785 -6.87 2.85 5.45
N GLY A 786 -7.51 2.34 4.40
CA GLY A 786 -8.96 2.16 4.30
C GLY A 786 -9.72 3.40 3.76
N PRO A 787 -11.07 3.35 3.73
CA PRO A 787 -11.93 2.24 4.13
C PRO A 787 -11.80 1.03 3.19
N TYR A 788 -12.24 -0.14 3.67
CA TYR A 788 -12.21 -1.40 2.92
C TYR A 788 -13.60 -1.91 2.46
N ASN A 789 -14.67 -1.20 2.84
CA ASN A 789 -16.06 -1.54 2.54
C ASN A 789 -16.66 -0.57 1.51
N TYR A 790 -17.81 -0.92 0.92
CA TYR A 790 -18.47 -0.07 -0.08
C TYR A 790 -18.76 1.33 0.45
N ARG A 791 -18.41 2.34 -0.36
CA ARG A 791 -18.73 3.75 -0.13
C ARG A 791 -19.49 4.30 -1.33
N PRO A 792 -20.50 5.18 -1.12
CA PRO A 792 -21.18 5.85 -2.21
C PRO A 792 -20.16 6.59 -3.10
N PRO A 793 -20.28 6.53 -4.44
CA PRO A 793 -19.32 7.12 -5.38
C PRO A 793 -18.90 8.57 -5.10
N ALA A 794 -19.80 9.39 -4.55
CA ALA A 794 -19.50 10.79 -4.22
C ALA A 794 -18.42 10.94 -3.12
N GLY A 795 -18.30 9.99 -2.19
CA GLY A 795 -17.34 10.04 -1.08
C GLY A 795 -15.88 10.11 -1.55
N TYR A 796 -15.58 9.46 -2.69
CA TYR A 796 -14.26 9.49 -3.33
C TYR A 796 -13.85 10.86 -3.87
N PHE A 797 -14.78 11.81 -3.97
CA PHE A 797 -14.53 13.19 -4.38
C PHE A 797 -14.57 14.19 -3.21
N THR A 798 -15.02 13.76 -2.02
CA THR A 798 -15.25 14.63 -0.85
C THR A 798 -14.29 14.33 0.30
N ASP A 799 -14.63 13.38 1.15
CA ASP A 799 -13.99 13.02 2.42
C ASP A 799 -12.84 12.03 2.22
N LEU A 800 -12.96 11.13 1.24
CA LEU A 800 -11.89 10.19 0.87
C LEU A 800 -10.89 10.82 -0.12
N ALA A 801 -11.18 12.00 -0.66
CA ALA A 801 -10.34 12.75 -1.60
C ALA A 801 -9.20 13.51 -0.91
N THR A 802 -8.34 12.78 -0.20
CA THR A 802 -7.21 13.34 0.53
C THR A 802 -5.89 12.63 0.18
N GLY A 803 -4.82 13.41 0.02
CA GLY A 803 -3.42 13.01 0.20
C GLY A 803 -2.83 11.96 -0.73
N PHE A 804 -1.90 11.18 -0.16
CA PHE A 804 -1.35 9.96 -0.75
C PHE A 804 -1.92 8.78 0.04
N SER A 805 -2.87 8.07 -0.56
CA SER A 805 -3.47 6.89 0.05
C SER A 805 -2.80 5.63 -0.46
N VAL A 806 -2.26 4.86 0.48
CA VAL A 806 -1.61 3.57 0.24
C VAL A 806 -2.59 2.41 0.22
N GLU A 807 -3.79 2.56 0.81
CA GLU A 807 -4.82 1.53 0.83
C GLU A 807 -6.23 2.15 0.82
N THR A 808 -7.07 1.76 -0.14
CA THR A 808 -8.51 2.03 -0.15
C THR A 808 -9.19 0.89 -0.89
N GLY A 809 -10.19 0.22 -0.31
CA GLY A 809 -10.82 -0.96 -0.88
C GLY A 809 -12.35 -0.88 -0.95
N THR A 810 -12.94 -1.68 -1.84
CA THR A 810 -14.39 -1.93 -1.95
C THR A 810 -14.62 -3.36 -2.44
N PRO A 811 -15.74 -4.04 -2.08
CA PRO A 811 -16.09 -5.33 -2.67
C PRO A 811 -16.12 -5.31 -4.20
N SER A 812 -15.76 -6.42 -4.83
CA SER A 812 -15.52 -6.50 -6.29
C SER A 812 -15.79 -7.92 -6.83
N LEU A 813 -17.07 -8.28 -6.96
CA LEU A 813 -17.48 -9.63 -7.35
C LEU A 813 -16.85 -10.05 -8.69
N SER A 814 -16.24 -11.23 -8.73
CA SER A 814 -15.68 -11.82 -9.96
C SER A 814 -16.77 -12.05 -11.04
N THR A 815 -16.35 -12.29 -12.28
CA THR A 815 -17.29 -12.67 -13.35
C THR A 815 -18.03 -13.97 -13.00
N ALA A 816 -19.25 -14.14 -13.52
CA ALA A 816 -19.99 -15.39 -13.32
C ALA A 816 -19.21 -16.62 -13.82
N GLU A 817 -18.44 -16.47 -14.88
CA GLU A 817 -17.59 -17.50 -15.47
C GLU A 817 -16.32 -17.82 -14.64
N SER A 818 -15.76 -16.83 -13.93
CA SER A 818 -14.65 -17.03 -12.98
C SER A 818 -15.16 -17.69 -11.70
N VAL A 819 -16.24 -17.19 -11.10
CA VAL A 819 -16.89 -17.85 -9.93
C VAL A 819 -17.28 -19.29 -10.26
N ALA A 820 -17.75 -19.57 -11.47
CA ALA A 820 -18.06 -20.93 -11.90
C ALA A 820 -16.85 -21.88 -12.02
N SER A 821 -15.62 -21.37 -12.07
CA SER A 821 -14.39 -22.17 -12.14
C SER A 821 -13.87 -22.63 -10.77
N TYR A 822 -14.31 -22.01 -9.67
CA TYR A 822 -13.91 -22.38 -8.31
C TYR A 822 -15.06 -22.64 -7.34
N VAL A 823 -16.28 -22.13 -7.54
CA VAL A 823 -17.43 -22.43 -6.67
C VAL A 823 -18.29 -23.56 -7.26
N PRO A 824 -18.62 -24.63 -6.50
CA PRO A 824 -19.55 -25.68 -6.92
C PRO A 824 -20.92 -25.14 -7.33
N ALA A 825 -21.59 -25.80 -8.29
CA ALA A 825 -22.85 -25.31 -8.85
C ALA A 825 -23.96 -25.05 -7.81
N GLY A 826 -24.11 -25.94 -6.82
CA GLY A 826 -25.07 -25.79 -5.73
C GLY A 826 -24.78 -24.64 -4.77
N ASP A 827 -23.52 -24.23 -4.64
CA ASP A 827 -23.10 -23.19 -3.69
C ASP A 827 -23.15 -21.76 -4.26
N ARG A 828 -23.31 -21.61 -5.58
CA ARG A 828 -23.40 -20.30 -6.26
C ARG A 828 -24.67 -19.52 -5.90
N TRP A 829 -25.78 -20.20 -5.58
CA TRP A 829 -27.04 -19.55 -5.21
C TRP A 829 -27.90 -20.43 -4.28
N PRO A 830 -28.49 -19.87 -3.19
CA PRO A 830 -28.21 -18.54 -2.64
C PRO A 830 -26.77 -18.45 -2.10
N LEU A 831 -26.28 -17.23 -1.90
CA LEU A 831 -24.95 -16.98 -1.33
C LEU A 831 -24.80 -17.69 0.04
N GLY A 832 -23.60 -18.17 0.35
CA GLY A 832 -23.34 -18.97 1.56
C GLY A 832 -21.85 -19.17 1.80
N ASP A 833 -21.52 -20.11 2.68
CA ASP A 833 -20.17 -20.31 3.23
C ASP A 833 -19.07 -20.45 2.17
N VAL A 834 -19.31 -21.10 1.03
CA VAL A 834 -18.25 -21.25 0.01
C VAL A 834 -17.89 -19.91 -0.64
N LEU A 835 -18.87 -19.04 -0.93
CA LEU A 835 -18.56 -17.71 -1.45
C LEU A 835 -18.00 -16.78 -0.36
N ALA A 836 -18.45 -16.96 0.89
CA ALA A 836 -17.85 -16.27 2.04
C ALA A 836 -16.38 -16.67 2.20
N TYR A 837 -16.04 -17.96 2.17
CA TYR A 837 -14.66 -18.47 2.20
C TYR A 837 -13.80 -17.80 1.12
N HIS A 838 -14.34 -17.60 -0.09
CA HIS A 838 -13.74 -16.83 -1.19
C HIS A 838 -14.03 -15.31 -1.10
N ASP A 839 -13.81 -14.74 0.10
CA ASP A 839 -13.82 -13.33 0.48
C ASP A 839 -15.14 -12.55 0.30
N TRP A 840 -16.31 -13.19 0.15
CA TRP A 840 -17.62 -12.50 0.11
C TRP A 840 -18.29 -12.43 1.50
N HIS A 841 -17.66 -11.72 2.43
CA HIS A 841 -18.08 -11.69 3.85
C HIS A 841 -19.11 -10.63 4.20
N PHE A 842 -19.83 -10.86 5.31
CA PHE A 842 -20.82 -9.94 5.88
C PHE A 842 -20.33 -9.33 7.21
N GLY A 843 -19.04 -9.05 7.35
CA GLY A 843 -18.45 -8.44 8.55
C GLY A 843 -16.94 -8.26 8.41
N GLY A 844 -16.33 -7.57 9.38
CA GLY A 844 -14.88 -7.30 9.39
C GLY A 844 -14.42 -6.38 8.26
N ASN A 845 -13.13 -6.49 7.90
CA ASN A 845 -12.61 -5.87 6.69
C ASN A 845 -13.25 -6.55 5.46
N GLY A 846 -13.62 -5.75 4.46
CA GLY A 846 -14.27 -6.27 3.24
C GLY A 846 -15.79 -6.45 3.36
N ASP A 847 -16.40 -6.10 4.51
CA ASP A 847 -17.84 -6.27 4.77
C ASP A 847 -18.75 -5.79 3.62
N THR A 848 -19.39 -6.77 2.99
CA THR A 848 -20.30 -6.59 1.86
C THR A 848 -21.69 -6.10 2.29
N LYS A 849 -22.05 -6.03 3.58
CA LYS A 849 -23.38 -5.55 4.03
C LYS A 849 -23.77 -4.20 3.41
N THR A 850 -22.83 -3.26 3.37
CA THR A 850 -23.03 -1.93 2.79
C THR A 850 -23.24 -1.99 1.27
N PHE A 851 -22.48 -2.83 0.58
CA PHE A 851 -22.64 -3.11 -0.85
C PHE A 851 -24.00 -3.75 -1.15
N MET A 852 -24.37 -4.79 -0.42
CA MET A 852 -25.64 -5.50 -0.58
C MET A 852 -26.85 -4.62 -0.28
N ALA A 853 -26.76 -3.73 0.71
CA ALA A 853 -27.80 -2.74 1.01
C ALA A 853 -27.97 -1.73 -0.12
N ALA A 854 -26.88 -1.18 -0.66
CA ALA A 854 -26.92 -0.27 -1.80
C ALA A 854 -27.46 -0.97 -3.06
N LEU A 855 -27.00 -2.20 -3.37
CA LEU A 855 -27.50 -3.03 -4.46
C LEU A 855 -29.03 -3.26 -4.33
N GLY A 856 -29.50 -3.58 -3.13
CA GLY A 856 -30.92 -3.80 -2.83
C GLY A 856 -31.79 -2.54 -2.99
N ARG A 857 -31.25 -1.35 -2.68
CA ARG A 857 -31.94 -0.06 -2.93
C ARG A 857 -31.92 0.26 -4.43
N MET A 858 -30.75 0.33 -5.04
CA MET A 858 -30.54 0.73 -6.44
C MET A 858 -31.19 -0.20 -7.47
N TYR A 859 -31.08 -1.52 -7.31
CA TYR A 859 -31.46 -2.49 -8.34
C TYR A 859 -32.47 -3.54 -7.86
N GLY A 860 -32.78 -3.57 -6.57
CA GLY A 860 -33.49 -4.68 -5.93
C GLY A 860 -32.59 -5.90 -5.70
N PRO A 861 -32.91 -6.75 -4.71
CA PRO A 861 -32.09 -7.93 -4.38
C PRO A 861 -31.90 -8.84 -5.59
N GLY A 862 -30.78 -9.59 -5.61
CA GLY A 862 -30.56 -10.63 -6.61
C GLY A 862 -31.62 -11.73 -6.50
N THR A 863 -32.15 -12.18 -7.63
CA THR A 863 -33.14 -13.28 -7.71
C THR A 863 -32.50 -14.63 -8.08
N SER A 864 -31.36 -14.58 -8.75
CA SER A 864 -30.48 -15.69 -9.11
C SER A 864 -29.04 -15.18 -9.09
N PHE A 865 -28.04 -16.08 -9.15
CA PHE A 865 -26.65 -15.65 -9.20
C PHE A 865 -26.34 -14.79 -10.44
N ALA A 866 -26.94 -15.08 -11.60
CA ALA A 866 -26.76 -14.25 -12.80
C ALA A 866 -27.40 -12.85 -12.69
N ASP A 867 -28.56 -12.74 -12.05
CA ASP A 867 -29.19 -11.44 -11.77
C ASP A 867 -28.43 -10.66 -10.67
N PHE A 868 -27.85 -11.35 -9.70
CA PHE A 868 -26.98 -10.76 -8.70
C PHE A 868 -25.66 -10.26 -9.33
N GLU A 869 -25.00 -11.08 -10.13
CA GLU A 869 -23.72 -10.75 -10.77
C GLU A 869 -23.86 -9.54 -11.71
N ARG A 870 -24.86 -9.51 -12.60
CA ARG A 870 -25.05 -8.35 -13.49
C ARG A 870 -25.26 -7.03 -12.73
N LYS A 871 -25.91 -7.07 -11.55
CA LYS A 871 -26.09 -5.92 -10.65
C LYS A 871 -24.79 -5.54 -9.93
N ALA A 872 -24.05 -6.53 -9.44
CA ALA A 872 -22.73 -6.32 -8.86
C ALA A 872 -21.75 -5.72 -9.88
N GLN A 873 -21.79 -6.13 -11.15
CA GLN A 873 -20.94 -5.54 -12.20
C GLN A 873 -21.26 -4.07 -12.50
N MET A 874 -22.52 -3.63 -12.40
CA MET A 874 -22.86 -2.20 -12.47
C MET A 874 -22.15 -1.42 -11.35
N MET A 875 -22.20 -1.93 -10.12
CA MET A 875 -21.56 -1.30 -8.97
C MET A 875 -20.03 -1.35 -9.05
N ASN A 876 -19.45 -2.50 -9.44
CA ASN A 876 -18.02 -2.67 -9.66
C ASN A 876 -17.46 -1.60 -10.59
N LEU A 877 -18.15 -1.32 -11.71
CA LEU A 877 -17.73 -0.28 -12.66
C LEU A 877 -17.83 1.12 -12.02
N GLU A 878 -18.98 1.46 -11.42
CA GLU A 878 -19.22 2.80 -10.87
C GLU A 878 -18.27 3.14 -9.71
N THR A 879 -18.00 2.20 -8.79
CA THR A 879 -17.15 2.45 -7.60
C THR A 879 -15.67 2.56 -7.94
N HIS A 880 -15.12 1.62 -8.72
CA HIS A 880 -13.71 1.64 -9.08
C HIS A 880 -13.39 2.83 -9.98
N LYS A 881 -14.32 3.20 -10.88
CA LYS A 881 -14.19 4.42 -11.67
C LYS A 881 -14.21 5.66 -10.77
N ALA A 882 -15.19 5.78 -9.88
CA ALA A 882 -15.27 6.91 -8.94
C ALA A 882 -14.07 7.04 -7.99
N MET A 883 -13.47 5.93 -7.56
CA MET A 883 -12.29 5.93 -6.70
C MET A 883 -11.09 6.64 -7.34
N TYR A 884 -10.82 6.37 -8.62
CA TYR A 884 -9.71 7.00 -9.34
C TYR A 884 -10.09 8.34 -9.99
N GLU A 885 -11.33 8.53 -10.46
CA GLU A 885 -11.81 9.84 -10.93
C GLU A 885 -11.81 10.85 -9.75
N GLY A 886 -12.22 10.43 -8.55
CA GLY A 886 -12.19 11.25 -7.33
C GLY A 886 -10.78 11.58 -6.85
N PHE A 887 -9.84 10.65 -7.01
CA PHE A 887 -8.41 10.92 -6.85
C PHE A 887 -7.93 12.01 -7.82
N LEU A 888 -8.07 11.78 -9.14
CA LEU A 888 -7.51 12.65 -10.18
C LEU A 888 -8.22 14.00 -10.28
N GLY A 889 -9.50 14.06 -9.93
CA GLY A 889 -10.29 15.30 -9.89
C GLY A 889 -9.77 16.36 -8.91
N HIS A 890 -8.92 15.97 -7.94
CA HIS A 890 -8.20 16.86 -7.03
C HIS A 890 -6.66 16.66 -7.10
N LEU A 891 -6.14 16.25 -8.25
CA LEU A 891 -4.71 16.05 -8.48
C LEU A 891 -3.93 17.36 -8.25
N TRP A 892 -2.85 17.28 -7.47
CA TRP A 892 -1.98 18.39 -7.04
C TRP A 892 -2.65 19.48 -6.18
N THR A 893 -3.94 19.38 -5.89
CA THR A 893 -4.66 20.31 -4.98
C THR A 893 -5.01 19.66 -3.65
N LYS A 894 -5.39 18.38 -3.65
CA LYS A 894 -5.56 17.57 -2.42
C LYS A 894 -4.78 16.26 -2.49
N ASN A 895 -4.67 15.67 -3.67
CA ASN A 895 -4.17 14.32 -3.86
C ASN A 895 -2.90 14.25 -4.70
N SER A 896 -2.13 13.19 -4.45
CA SER A 896 -0.89 12.85 -5.16
C SER A 896 -0.79 11.35 -5.50
N GLY A 897 -1.46 10.49 -4.74
CA GLY A 897 -1.52 9.05 -5.02
C GLY A 897 -2.76 8.34 -4.48
N ARG A 898 -3.21 7.31 -5.19
CA ARG A 898 -4.29 6.40 -4.78
C ARG A 898 -3.93 4.96 -5.12
N LEU A 899 -3.79 4.13 -4.10
CA LEU A 899 -3.58 2.70 -4.21
C LEU A 899 -4.82 1.94 -3.74
N LEU A 900 -5.39 1.14 -4.64
CA LEU A 900 -6.45 0.19 -4.33
C LEU A 900 -5.91 -0.89 -3.38
N TRP A 901 -6.62 -1.17 -2.29
CA TRP A 901 -6.56 -2.44 -1.59
C TRP A 901 -7.59 -3.33 -2.29
N MET A 902 -7.21 -4.24 -3.20
CA MET A 902 -5.88 -4.67 -3.69
C MET A 902 -5.96 -4.88 -5.20
N THR A 903 -4.97 -4.46 -5.99
CA THR A 903 -5.01 -4.69 -7.44
C THR A 903 -4.89 -6.16 -7.85
N HIS A 904 -4.21 -6.98 -7.05
CA HIS A 904 -3.87 -8.37 -7.38
C HIS A 904 -4.36 -9.38 -6.33
N PRO A 905 -5.12 -10.42 -6.71
CA PRO A 905 -5.53 -11.48 -5.81
C PRO A 905 -4.55 -12.66 -5.78
N ALA A 906 -4.13 -13.09 -4.58
CA ALA A 906 -3.25 -14.24 -4.38
C ALA A 906 -3.93 -15.60 -4.68
N TRP A 907 -5.26 -15.62 -4.69
CA TRP A 907 -6.10 -16.82 -4.72
C TRP A 907 -7.51 -16.45 -5.23
N PRO A 908 -8.44 -17.40 -5.42
CA PRO A 908 -9.79 -17.10 -5.90
C PRO A 908 -10.57 -16.26 -4.89
N SER A 909 -10.82 -15.00 -5.24
CA SER A 909 -11.39 -13.98 -4.37
C SER A 909 -12.57 -13.25 -5.02
N ASN A 910 -13.35 -12.53 -4.21
CA ASN A 910 -14.43 -11.63 -4.63
C ASN A 910 -14.39 -10.25 -3.95
N ALA A 911 -13.33 -9.96 -3.19
CA ALA A 911 -13.08 -8.66 -2.60
C ALA A 911 -12.01 -7.92 -3.40
N TRP A 912 -12.08 -6.58 -3.37
CA TRP A 912 -10.93 -5.68 -3.54
C TRP A 912 -10.18 -5.62 -4.89
N GLN A 913 -10.29 -6.63 -5.74
CA GLN A 913 -9.55 -6.84 -6.99
C GLN A 913 -10.16 -6.12 -8.20
N ILE A 914 -9.31 -5.79 -9.20
CA ILE A 914 -9.79 -5.34 -10.52
C ILE A 914 -9.88 -6.48 -11.54
N TYR A 915 -9.07 -7.53 -11.40
CA TYR A 915 -9.09 -8.75 -12.21
C TYR A 915 -9.05 -9.98 -11.29
N SER A 916 -9.53 -11.11 -11.78
CA SER A 916 -9.60 -12.37 -11.04
C SER A 916 -8.27 -13.17 -11.13
N TRP A 917 -8.07 -14.10 -10.19
CA TRP A 917 -6.92 -15.02 -10.07
C TRP A 917 -6.65 -15.92 -11.30
N ASP A 918 -7.59 -15.98 -12.24
CA ASP A 918 -7.53 -16.74 -13.49
C ASP A 918 -7.33 -15.84 -14.72
N TYR A 919 -6.89 -14.60 -14.51
CA TYR A 919 -6.69 -13.53 -15.51
C TYR A 919 -7.98 -12.96 -16.14
N ASP A 920 -9.16 -13.31 -15.62
CA ASP A 920 -10.42 -12.74 -16.12
C ASP A 920 -10.61 -11.29 -15.66
N THR A 921 -11.22 -10.47 -16.49
CA THR A 921 -11.42 -9.03 -16.25
C THR A 921 -12.90 -8.74 -16.08
N HIS A 922 -13.32 -8.45 -14.85
CA HIS A 922 -14.68 -8.00 -14.53
C HIS A 922 -14.80 -6.47 -14.62
N ALA A 923 -15.98 -5.91 -14.38
CA ALA A 923 -16.28 -4.51 -14.66
C ALA A 923 -15.43 -3.51 -13.83
N ALA A 924 -14.87 -3.96 -12.70
CA ALA A 924 -13.91 -3.19 -11.89
C ALA A 924 -12.65 -2.82 -12.68
N TYR A 925 -12.13 -3.75 -13.50
CA TYR A 925 -11.00 -3.51 -14.41
C TYR A 925 -11.26 -2.32 -15.33
N TYR A 926 -12.43 -2.33 -16.00
CA TYR A 926 -12.79 -1.34 -17.01
C TYR A 926 -13.18 0.00 -16.37
N GLY A 927 -13.81 -0.01 -15.18
CA GLY A 927 -14.02 1.19 -14.38
C GLY A 927 -12.70 1.87 -14.00
N ALA A 928 -11.74 1.11 -13.45
CA ALA A 928 -10.43 1.63 -13.10
C ALA A 928 -9.64 2.10 -14.35
N LYS A 929 -9.48 1.25 -15.36
CA LYS A 929 -8.80 1.54 -16.64
C LYS A 929 -9.34 2.80 -17.31
N LYS A 930 -10.66 2.99 -17.32
CA LYS A 930 -11.31 4.18 -17.86
C LYS A 930 -10.96 5.44 -17.07
N ALA A 931 -11.07 5.40 -15.75
CA ALA A 931 -10.81 6.56 -14.89
C ALA A 931 -9.37 7.08 -14.98
N VAL A 932 -8.39 6.21 -15.29
CA VAL A 932 -6.97 6.55 -15.33
C VAL A 932 -6.36 6.64 -16.74
N GLU A 933 -7.19 6.85 -17.76
CA GLU A 933 -6.72 7.20 -19.11
C GLU A 933 -5.71 8.36 -19.07
N PRO A 934 -4.60 8.32 -19.85
CA PRO A 934 -3.57 9.36 -19.78
C PRO A 934 -4.09 10.78 -20.09
N LEU A 935 -5.05 10.88 -21.01
CA LEU A 935 -5.82 12.07 -21.32
C LEU A 935 -7.31 11.68 -21.20
N HIS A 936 -8.04 12.27 -20.26
CA HIS A 936 -9.35 11.78 -19.83
C HIS A 936 -10.38 12.91 -19.65
N VAL A 937 -11.67 12.59 -19.78
CA VAL A 937 -12.78 13.49 -19.46
C VAL A 937 -13.77 12.82 -18.49
N GLN A 938 -14.05 13.49 -17.38
CA GLN A 938 -14.84 12.95 -16.28
C GLN A 938 -15.84 13.94 -15.68
N LEU A 939 -16.74 13.42 -14.85
CA LEU A 939 -17.75 14.16 -14.11
C LEU A 939 -17.46 14.07 -12.60
N ASN A 940 -16.97 15.16 -12.01
CA ASN A 940 -16.72 15.23 -10.57
C ASN A 940 -18.03 15.24 -9.77
N LEU A 941 -18.01 14.61 -8.60
CA LEU A 941 -19.16 14.54 -7.69
C LEU A 941 -18.93 15.37 -6.41
N PRO A 942 -19.99 15.80 -5.72
CA PRO A 942 -21.41 15.72 -6.09
C PRO A 942 -21.88 16.85 -7.02
N GLY A 943 -21.05 17.87 -7.30
CA GLY A 943 -21.43 19.07 -8.04
C GLY A 943 -21.67 18.87 -9.54
N ASN A 944 -21.21 17.75 -10.10
CA ASN A 944 -21.31 17.42 -11.53
C ASN A 944 -20.44 18.35 -12.39
N GLU A 945 -19.32 18.82 -11.84
CA GLU A 945 -18.30 19.58 -12.56
C GLU A 945 -17.67 18.72 -13.65
N LEU A 946 -17.59 19.24 -14.87
CA LEU A 946 -16.91 18.57 -15.97
C LEU A 946 -15.41 18.84 -15.83
N VAL A 947 -14.56 17.81 -15.86
CA VAL A 947 -13.10 17.98 -15.72
C VAL A 947 -12.39 17.25 -16.86
N VAL A 948 -11.40 17.92 -17.45
CA VAL A 948 -10.45 17.30 -18.38
C VAL A 948 -9.10 17.13 -17.69
N LEU A 949 -8.58 15.90 -17.70
CA LEU A 949 -7.33 15.51 -17.08
C LEU A 949 -6.30 15.20 -18.15
N ASN A 950 -5.09 15.70 -18.00
CA ASN A 950 -3.93 15.28 -18.78
C ASN A 950 -2.82 14.91 -17.80
N THR A 951 -2.52 13.62 -17.70
CA THR A 951 -1.43 13.08 -16.87
C THR A 951 -0.16 12.79 -17.67
N THR A 952 -0.12 13.18 -18.95
CA THR A 952 1.07 13.07 -19.81
C THR A 952 2.02 14.25 -19.61
N GLN A 953 3.24 14.14 -20.17
CA GLN A 953 4.25 15.20 -20.14
C GLN A 953 4.06 16.31 -21.20
N ALA A 954 3.05 16.21 -22.07
CA ALA A 954 2.85 17.16 -23.18
C ALA A 954 1.48 17.85 -23.11
N ASP A 955 1.41 19.12 -23.51
CA ASP A 955 0.13 19.83 -23.65
C ASP A 955 -0.70 19.22 -24.79
N ALA A 956 -1.99 19.00 -24.57
CA ALA A 956 -2.95 18.63 -25.60
C ALA A 956 -3.91 19.80 -25.85
N ARG A 957 -3.82 20.43 -27.02
CA ARG A 957 -4.47 21.72 -27.33
C ARG A 957 -5.52 21.62 -28.44
N GLY A 958 -6.44 22.56 -28.46
CA GLY A 958 -7.53 22.63 -29.45
C GLY A 958 -8.55 21.50 -29.29
N LEU A 959 -8.76 21.01 -28.06
CA LEU A 959 -9.72 19.95 -27.77
C LEU A 959 -11.13 20.53 -27.58
N THR A 960 -12.13 19.67 -27.70
CA THR A 960 -13.53 20.00 -27.34
C THR A 960 -14.07 18.93 -26.41
N ALA A 961 -14.44 19.32 -25.19
CA ALA A 961 -15.17 18.47 -24.26
C ALA A 961 -16.66 18.54 -24.56
N ARG A 962 -17.22 17.45 -25.10
CA ARG A 962 -18.64 17.26 -25.40
C ARG A 962 -19.31 16.51 -24.26
N VAL A 963 -20.46 17.02 -23.80
CA VAL A 963 -21.39 16.30 -22.93
C VAL A 963 -22.74 16.15 -23.63
N ARG A 964 -23.34 14.96 -23.51
CA ARG A 964 -24.73 14.67 -23.85
C ARG A 964 -25.39 13.97 -22.66
N VAL A 965 -26.58 14.43 -22.28
CA VAL A 965 -27.44 13.79 -21.28
C VAL A 965 -28.70 13.33 -21.98
N VAL A 966 -29.02 12.05 -21.86
CA VAL A 966 -30.18 11.43 -22.52
C VAL A 966 -31.05 10.67 -21.51
N GLY A 967 -32.33 10.53 -21.82
CA GLY A 967 -33.24 9.64 -21.07
C GLY A 967 -32.97 8.16 -21.38
N LEU A 968 -33.63 7.28 -20.62
CA LEU A 968 -33.64 5.83 -20.88
C LEU A 968 -34.36 5.45 -22.21
N ASP A 969 -35.00 6.42 -22.85
CA ASP A 969 -35.65 6.39 -24.16
C ASP A 969 -34.74 6.95 -25.30
N ASN A 970 -33.44 7.13 -25.03
CA ASN A 970 -32.48 7.84 -25.90
C ASN A 970 -32.82 9.31 -26.22
N ARG A 971 -33.87 9.91 -25.63
CA ARG A 971 -34.22 11.31 -25.90
C ARG A 971 -33.16 12.22 -25.32
N GLU A 972 -32.59 13.10 -26.13
CA GLU A 972 -31.61 14.09 -25.67
C GLU A 972 -32.29 15.15 -24.78
N LEU A 973 -31.75 15.33 -23.58
CA LEU A 973 -32.26 16.23 -22.54
C LEU A 973 -31.36 17.46 -22.38
N PHE A 974 -30.05 17.30 -22.64
CA PHE A 974 -29.06 18.36 -22.61
C PHE A 974 -27.85 17.97 -23.48
N ALA A 975 -27.27 18.94 -24.20
CA ALA A 975 -25.99 18.77 -24.86
C ALA A 975 -25.18 20.08 -24.78
N ARG A 976 -23.85 19.97 -24.68
CA ARG A 976 -22.93 21.11 -24.69
C ARG A 976 -21.55 20.69 -25.17
N ASP A 977 -20.97 21.48 -26.06
CA ASP A 977 -19.56 21.42 -26.44
C ASP A 977 -18.82 22.58 -25.76
N THR A 978 -17.67 22.28 -25.16
CA THR A 978 -16.81 23.27 -24.48
C THR A 978 -15.38 23.14 -25.02
N PRO A 979 -14.84 24.17 -25.71
CA PRO A 979 -13.42 24.20 -26.10
C PRO A 979 -12.50 24.19 -24.88
N VAL A 980 -11.39 23.45 -24.96
CA VAL A 980 -10.45 23.28 -23.84
C VAL A 980 -9.03 22.94 -24.32
N ASP A 981 -8.03 23.53 -23.67
CA ASP A 981 -6.63 23.10 -23.75
C ASP A 981 -6.30 22.33 -22.46
N ALA A 982 -5.88 21.06 -22.59
CA ALA A 982 -5.52 20.20 -21.49
C ALA A 982 -3.99 20.22 -21.30
N LEU A 983 -3.52 21.05 -20.38
CA LEU A 983 -2.09 21.28 -20.14
C LEU A 983 -1.42 20.09 -19.44
N ALA A 984 -0.13 19.88 -19.69
CA ALA A 984 0.62 18.72 -19.20
C ALA A 984 0.54 18.55 -17.67
N ASN A 985 0.34 17.30 -17.23
CA ASN A 985 0.27 16.89 -15.83
C ASN A 985 -0.69 17.74 -14.95
N ARG A 986 -1.89 18.07 -15.45
CA ARG A 986 -2.89 18.90 -14.75
C ARG A 986 -4.34 18.44 -14.95
N ALA A 987 -5.17 18.81 -13.97
CA ALA A 987 -6.62 18.84 -14.07
C ALA A 987 -7.10 20.22 -14.55
N THR A 988 -8.10 20.23 -15.43
CA THR A 988 -8.70 21.45 -16.01
C THR A 988 -10.22 21.42 -15.75
N PRO A 989 -10.71 22.10 -14.71
CA PRO A 989 -12.13 22.19 -14.41
C PRO A 989 -12.89 23.05 -15.45
N LEU A 990 -14.08 22.60 -15.81
CA LEU A 990 -15.03 23.27 -16.70
C LEU A 990 -16.39 23.42 -15.99
N ALA A 991 -17.30 24.19 -16.58
CA ALA A 991 -18.63 24.42 -16.02
C ALA A 991 -19.39 23.10 -15.75
N ALA A 992 -20.14 23.04 -14.66
CA ALA A 992 -20.94 21.87 -14.31
C ALA A 992 -21.97 21.48 -15.37
N VAL A 993 -22.36 20.21 -15.36
CA VAL A 993 -23.50 19.67 -16.11
C VAL A 993 -24.75 19.90 -15.27
N PRO A 994 -25.84 20.51 -15.79
CA PRO A 994 -27.00 20.94 -15.00
C PRO A 994 -27.95 19.78 -14.65
N LEU A 995 -27.41 18.67 -14.12
CA LEU A 995 -28.19 17.47 -13.80
C LEU A 995 -29.27 17.74 -12.75
N ALA A 996 -29.04 18.68 -11.82
CA ALA A 996 -30.04 19.08 -10.83
C ALA A 996 -31.35 19.58 -11.48
N ASP A 997 -31.28 20.31 -12.60
CA ASP A 997 -32.47 20.75 -13.34
C ASP A 997 -33.11 19.60 -14.14
N VAL A 998 -32.29 18.77 -14.80
CA VAL A 998 -32.77 17.61 -15.57
C VAL A 998 -33.51 16.60 -14.67
N PHE A 999 -33.01 16.36 -13.45
CA PHE A 999 -33.61 15.47 -12.46
C PHE A 999 -35.00 15.91 -11.97
N ARG A 1000 -35.40 17.17 -12.21
CA ARG A 1000 -36.76 17.65 -11.88
C ARG A 1000 -37.83 17.02 -12.78
N THR A 1001 -37.46 16.62 -14.00
CA THR A 1001 -38.36 16.00 -14.98
C THR A 1001 -37.98 14.56 -15.34
N THR A 1002 -36.74 14.15 -15.14
CA THR A 1002 -36.25 12.81 -15.50
C THR A 1002 -35.29 12.30 -14.42
N PRO A 1003 -35.78 11.58 -13.39
CA PRO A 1003 -34.97 11.20 -12.22
C PRO A 1003 -33.81 10.24 -12.50
N MET A 1004 -33.80 9.56 -13.66
CA MET A 1004 -32.74 8.64 -14.06
C MET A 1004 -32.32 8.95 -15.50
N VAL A 1005 -31.04 9.28 -15.70
CA VAL A 1005 -30.48 9.68 -17.00
C VAL A 1005 -29.17 8.94 -17.31
N LEU A 1006 -28.76 9.03 -18.57
CA LEU A 1006 -27.46 8.56 -19.05
C LEU A 1006 -26.64 9.77 -19.50
N VAL A 1007 -25.38 9.86 -19.07
CA VAL A 1007 -24.45 10.94 -19.40
C VAL A 1007 -23.31 10.36 -20.22
N LYS A 1008 -23.18 10.80 -21.47
CA LYS A 1008 -22.06 10.51 -22.36
C LYS A 1008 -21.14 11.72 -22.41
N LEU A 1009 -19.87 11.51 -22.09
CA LEU A 1009 -18.79 12.48 -22.29
C LEU A 1009 -17.91 12.02 -23.46
N ALA A 1010 -17.40 12.96 -24.23
CA ALA A 1010 -16.35 12.72 -25.22
C ALA A 1010 -15.39 13.90 -25.27
N LEU A 1011 -14.08 13.62 -25.30
CA LEU A 1011 -13.03 14.60 -25.53
C LEU A 1011 -12.58 14.45 -26.98
N LEU A 1012 -12.89 15.45 -27.80
CA LEU A 1012 -12.63 15.44 -29.23
C LEU A 1012 -11.34 16.22 -29.54
N GLY A 1013 -10.51 15.66 -30.42
CA GLY A 1013 -9.36 16.37 -30.99
C GLY A 1013 -9.75 17.39 -32.05
N PRO A 1014 -8.78 18.19 -32.55
CA PRO A 1014 -9.03 19.21 -33.57
C PRO A 1014 -9.64 18.68 -34.88
N GLY A 1015 -9.46 17.39 -35.20
CA GLY A 1015 -10.04 16.73 -36.37
C GLY A 1015 -11.35 15.99 -36.09
N GLY A 1016 -11.95 16.17 -34.91
CA GLY A 1016 -13.18 15.48 -34.49
C GLY A 1016 -12.99 14.02 -34.05
N GLN A 1017 -11.74 13.52 -34.00
CA GLN A 1017 -11.44 12.18 -33.48
C GLN A 1017 -11.67 12.12 -31.96
N VAL A 1018 -12.20 11.00 -31.46
CA VAL A 1018 -12.40 10.77 -30.03
C VAL A 1018 -11.05 10.43 -29.39
N MET A 1019 -10.58 11.26 -28.47
CA MET A 1019 -9.36 11.05 -27.69
C MET A 1019 -9.63 10.32 -26.36
N SER A 1020 -10.79 10.57 -25.77
CA SER A 1020 -11.34 9.87 -24.61
C SER A 1020 -12.86 9.94 -24.69
N ASP A 1021 -13.54 8.94 -24.16
CA ASP A 1021 -14.98 8.99 -23.93
C ASP A 1021 -15.33 8.26 -22.64
N ASN A 1022 -16.35 8.75 -21.96
CA ASN A 1022 -16.77 8.26 -20.65
C ASN A 1022 -18.30 8.18 -20.58
N PHE A 1023 -18.82 7.24 -19.81
CA PHE A 1023 -20.26 6.96 -19.72
C PHE A 1023 -20.68 6.78 -18.26
N TYR A 1024 -21.82 7.37 -17.91
CA TYR A 1024 -22.41 7.26 -16.58
C TYR A 1024 -23.92 7.04 -16.71
N TRP A 1025 -24.47 6.13 -15.91
CA TRP A 1025 -25.87 6.14 -15.54
C TRP A 1025 -25.99 6.95 -14.24
N ARG A 1026 -26.95 7.87 -14.14
CA ARG A 1026 -27.06 8.81 -13.02
C ARG A 1026 -28.51 8.91 -12.56
N GLY A 1027 -28.75 8.48 -11.34
CA GLY A 1027 -30.00 8.75 -10.61
C GLY A 1027 -29.89 10.05 -9.82
N ARG A 1028 -31.04 10.70 -9.60
CA ARG A 1028 -31.20 11.79 -8.62
C ARG A 1028 -30.87 11.34 -7.20
N ASP A 1029 -31.20 10.08 -6.91
CA ASP A 1029 -31.05 9.35 -5.65
C ASP A 1029 -30.84 7.86 -5.96
N GLU A 1030 -30.55 7.04 -4.96
CA GLU A 1030 -30.34 5.59 -5.17
C GLU A 1030 -31.60 4.89 -5.68
N ASP A 1031 -32.80 5.29 -5.25
CA ASP A 1031 -34.06 4.66 -5.66
C ASP A 1031 -34.35 4.84 -7.16
N ALA A 1032 -33.95 5.97 -7.75
CA ALA A 1032 -34.09 6.24 -9.18
C ALA A 1032 -33.38 5.21 -10.08
N TYR A 1033 -32.32 4.55 -9.61
CA TYR A 1033 -31.60 3.51 -10.37
C TYR A 1033 -32.50 2.30 -10.68
N ARG A 1034 -33.60 2.09 -9.93
CA ARG A 1034 -34.56 0.99 -10.18
C ARG A 1034 -35.19 1.06 -11.56
N ALA A 1035 -35.26 2.25 -12.17
CA ALA A 1035 -35.74 2.45 -13.54
C ALA A 1035 -34.89 1.69 -14.58
N LEU A 1036 -33.62 1.36 -14.28
CA LEU A 1036 -32.79 0.56 -15.19
C LEU A 1036 -33.33 -0.87 -15.37
N ASN A 1037 -34.07 -1.42 -14.40
CA ASN A 1037 -34.70 -2.74 -14.54
C ASN A 1037 -35.89 -2.74 -15.52
N THR A 1038 -36.38 -1.57 -15.93
CA THR A 1038 -37.50 -1.44 -16.90
C THR A 1038 -37.01 -1.18 -18.33
N LEU A 1039 -35.69 -1.11 -18.57
CA LEU A 1039 -35.14 -1.05 -19.92
C LEU A 1039 -35.51 -2.31 -20.69
N ALA A 1040 -36.07 -2.13 -21.90
CA ALA A 1040 -36.34 -3.25 -22.77
C ALA A 1040 -35.03 -3.93 -23.23
N PRO A 1041 -35.06 -5.26 -23.49
CA PRO A 1041 -33.94 -5.95 -24.10
C PRO A 1041 -33.57 -5.34 -25.47
N VAL A 1042 -32.28 -5.22 -25.76
CA VAL A 1042 -31.76 -4.70 -27.02
C VAL A 1042 -30.78 -5.69 -27.66
N THR A 1043 -30.97 -5.94 -28.96
CA THR A 1043 -30.05 -6.73 -29.77
C THR A 1043 -29.07 -5.78 -30.45
N LEU A 1044 -27.77 -5.96 -30.20
CA LEU A 1044 -26.72 -5.20 -30.89
C LEU A 1044 -26.40 -5.83 -32.24
N THR A 1045 -26.20 -4.99 -33.27
CA THR A 1045 -25.57 -5.41 -34.52
C THR A 1045 -24.10 -5.65 -34.25
N ALA A 1046 -23.65 -6.90 -34.37
CA ALA A 1046 -22.31 -7.30 -33.94
C ALA A 1046 -21.62 -8.22 -34.95
N SER A 1047 -20.30 -8.03 -35.13
CA SER A 1047 -19.47 -8.84 -36.02
C SER A 1047 -18.06 -8.98 -35.47
N ALA A 1048 -17.46 -10.18 -35.59
CA ALA A 1048 -16.06 -10.44 -35.23
C ALA A 1048 -15.29 -11.01 -36.44
N SER A 1049 -14.06 -10.58 -36.62
CA SER A 1049 -13.15 -11.06 -37.68
C SER A 1049 -11.72 -11.25 -37.18
N ASP A 1050 -10.94 -12.10 -37.84
CA ASP A 1050 -9.50 -12.22 -37.60
C ASP A 1050 -8.82 -10.87 -37.87
N GLY A 1051 -8.15 -10.32 -36.86
CA GLY A 1051 -7.35 -9.10 -36.94
C GLY A 1051 -5.87 -9.37 -37.22
N GLY A 1052 -5.49 -10.64 -37.41
CA GLY A 1052 -4.13 -11.09 -37.66
C GLY A 1052 -3.34 -11.35 -36.37
N ALA A 1053 -2.05 -11.03 -36.40
CA ALA A 1053 -1.14 -11.19 -35.27
C ALA A 1053 -0.54 -9.85 -34.85
N GLU A 1054 -0.44 -9.62 -33.54
CA GLU A 1054 0.17 -8.44 -32.93
C GLU A 1054 1.26 -8.93 -31.96
N GLY A 1055 2.51 -8.99 -32.44
CA GLY A 1055 3.62 -9.59 -31.70
C GLY A 1055 3.41 -11.08 -31.47
N ALA A 1056 3.27 -11.48 -30.20
CA ALA A 1056 3.02 -12.87 -29.79
C ALA A 1056 1.52 -13.23 -29.67
N ASP A 1057 0.61 -12.27 -29.90
CA ASP A 1057 -0.83 -12.46 -29.79
C ASP A 1057 -1.52 -12.67 -31.14
N ARG A 1058 -2.65 -13.36 -31.11
CA ARG A 1058 -3.71 -13.26 -32.12
C ARG A 1058 -4.66 -12.12 -31.75
N VAL A 1059 -5.21 -11.46 -32.76
CA VAL A 1059 -6.17 -10.36 -32.61
C VAL A 1059 -7.52 -10.78 -33.15
N VAL A 1060 -8.60 -10.53 -32.41
CA VAL A 1060 -9.97 -10.53 -32.93
C VAL A 1060 -10.45 -9.08 -32.95
N GLN A 1061 -10.85 -8.60 -34.13
CA GLN A 1061 -11.47 -7.29 -34.26
C GLN A 1061 -13.00 -7.44 -34.18
N VAL A 1062 -13.63 -6.68 -33.29
CA VAL A 1062 -15.06 -6.73 -33.02
C VAL A 1062 -15.69 -5.39 -33.34
N THR A 1063 -16.80 -5.38 -34.07
CA THR A 1063 -17.70 -4.23 -34.16
C THR A 1063 -18.95 -4.52 -33.34
N LEU A 1064 -19.38 -3.55 -32.54
CA LEU A 1064 -20.71 -3.50 -31.90
C LEU A 1064 -21.41 -2.21 -32.34
N ALA A 1065 -22.69 -2.26 -32.69
CA ALA A 1065 -23.49 -1.09 -33.01
C ALA A 1065 -24.91 -1.22 -32.42
N ASN A 1066 -25.43 -0.10 -31.90
CA ASN A 1066 -26.81 -0.03 -31.38
C ASN A 1066 -27.71 0.70 -32.38
N ASP A 1067 -28.32 -0.05 -33.30
CA ASP A 1067 -29.26 0.48 -34.29
C ASP A 1067 -30.68 0.66 -33.73
N GLY A 1068 -30.92 0.27 -32.47
CA GLY A 1068 -32.23 0.30 -31.80
C GLY A 1068 -32.54 1.61 -31.07
N ASP A 1069 -33.82 1.78 -30.70
CA ASP A 1069 -34.31 2.97 -29.98
C ASP A 1069 -34.00 2.96 -28.46
N VAL A 1070 -33.48 1.87 -27.91
CA VAL A 1070 -33.21 1.68 -26.48
C VAL A 1070 -31.70 1.65 -26.24
N PRO A 1071 -31.15 2.32 -25.21
CA PRO A 1071 -29.71 2.30 -24.95
C PRO A 1071 -29.27 0.90 -24.51
N ALA A 1072 -28.08 0.49 -24.98
CA ALA A 1072 -27.44 -0.75 -24.55
C ALA A 1072 -26.46 -0.45 -23.42
N LEU A 1073 -26.64 -1.07 -22.26
CA LEU A 1073 -25.79 -0.83 -21.09
C LEU A 1073 -24.90 -2.04 -20.75
N ASN A 1074 -23.63 -1.74 -20.45
CA ASN A 1074 -22.59 -2.70 -20.04
C ASN A 1074 -22.51 -3.96 -20.92
N ALA A 1075 -22.39 -3.77 -22.25
CA ALA A 1075 -22.16 -4.85 -23.19
C ALA A 1075 -20.78 -5.50 -22.93
N LYS A 1076 -20.80 -6.73 -22.41
CA LYS A 1076 -19.63 -7.56 -22.08
C LYS A 1076 -19.35 -8.54 -23.22
N LEU A 1077 -18.09 -8.59 -23.66
CA LEU A 1077 -17.54 -9.65 -24.50
C LEU A 1077 -16.73 -10.64 -23.65
N THR A 1078 -16.94 -11.94 -23.84
CA THR A 1078 -16.09 -13.01 -23.29
C THR A 1078 -15.55 -13.88 -24.43
N LEU A 1079 -14.22 -13.96 -24.56
CA LEU A 1079 -13.54 -14.82 -25.53
C LEU A 1079 -13.58 -16.29 -25.08
N VAL A 1080 -14.11 -17.17 -25.94
CA VAL A 1080 -14.27 -18.60 -25.68
C VAL A 1080 -13.82 -19.44 -26.88
N ASP A 1081 -13.51 -20.71 -26.63
CA ASP A 1081 -13.31 -21.72 -27.67
C ASP A 1081 -14.65 -22.25 -28.23
N GLU A 1082 -14.57 -23.21 -29.15
CA GLU A 1082 -15.76 -23.82 -29.76
C GLU A 1082 -16.66 -24.61 -28.79
N ALA A 1083 -16.12 -25.02 -27.63
CA ALA A 1083 -16.83 -25.69 -26.55
C ALA A 1083 -17.41 -24.70 -25.52
N GLY A 1084 -17.19 -23.40 -25.69
CA GLY A 1084 -17.65 -22.35 -24.78
C GLY A 1084 -16.76 -22.15 -23.55
N LYS A 1085 -15.58 -22.76 -23.49
CA LYS A 1085 -14.61 -22.55 -22.41
C LYS A 1085 -13.83 -21.25 -22.67
N ARG A 1086 -13.63 -20.43 -21.63
CA ARG A 1086 -12.87 -19.18 -21.70
C ARG A 1086 -11.45 -19.42 -22.22
N ILE A 1087 -11.01 -18.60 -23.17
CA ILE A 1087 -9.61 -18.51 -23.61
C ILE A 1087 -8.95 -17.42 -22.75
N LEU A 1088 -8.02 -17.81 -21.88
CA LEU A 1088 -7.34 -16.92 -20.93
C LEU A 1088 -5.82 -17.08 -21.01
N PRO A 1089 -5.03 -16.02 -20.73
CA PRO A 1089 -5.48 -14.63 -20.58
C PRO A 1089 -6.00 -14.07 -21.92
N ALA A 1090 -6.91 -13.09 -21.83
CA ALA A 1090 -7.41 -12.32 -22.97
C ALA A 1090 -7.40 -10.83 -22.61
N PHE A 1091 -6.86 -10.01 -23.50
CA PHE A 1091 -6.59 -8.59 -23.29
C PHE A 1091 -7.47 -7.75 -24.21
N TYR A 1092 -8.47 -7.08 -23.63
CA TYR A 1092 -9.43 -6.24 -24.33
C TYR A 1092 -8.96 -4.78 -24.28
N ASP A 1093 -9.01 -4.06 -25.40
CA ASP A 1093 -8.77 -2.62 -25.40
C ASP A 1093 -9.84 -1.88 -24.57
N ASP A 1094 -11.11 -2.24 -24.75
CA ASP A 1094 -12.26 -1.78 -23.95
C ASP A 1094 -13.33 -2.90 -23.87
N ASN A 1095 -14.17 -2.89 -22.83
CA ASN A 1095 -15.21 -3.90 -22.58
C ASN A 1095 -16.25 -3.33 -21.58
N TYR A 1096 -17.36 -4.04 -21.34
CA TYR A 1096 -18.51 -3.51 -20.59
C TYR A 1096 -19.02 -2.17 -21.18
N VAL A 1097 -19.01 -2.06 -22.51
CA VAL A 1097 -19.27 -0.80 -23.21
C VAL A 1097 -20.77 -0.46 -23.22
N SER A 1098 -21.11 0.83 -23.11
CA SER A 1098 -22.48 1.31 -23.23
C SER A 1098 -22.66 2.15 -24.49
N LEU A 1099 -23.73 1.90 -25.24
CA LEU A 1099 -24.00 2.47 -26.56
C LEU A 1099 -25.39 3.10 -26.63
N LEU A 1100 -25.45 4.39 -26.92
CA LEU A 1100 -26.68 5.10 -27.28
C LEU A 1100 -27.13 4.74 -28.70
N ARG A 1101 -28.35 5.12 -29.06
CA ARG A 1101 -28.89 4.92 -30.42
C ARG A 1101 -27.94 5.49 -31.48
N GLY A 1102 -27.62 4.68 -32.48
CA GLY A 1102 -26.73 5.01 -33.60
C GLY A 1102 -25.24 4.99 -33.26
N GLU A 1103 -24.85 4.69 -32.03
CA GLU A 1103 -23.43 4.58 -31.67
C GLU A 1103 -22.84 3.22 -32.10
N ARG A 1104 -21.58 3.28 -32.56
CA ARG A 1104 -20.78 2.13 -32.96
C ARG A 1104 -19.46 2.12 -32.18
N ARG A 1105 -19.06 0.94 -31.71
CA ARG A 1105 -17.76 0.64 -31.12
C ARG A 1105 -16.98 -0.30 -32.04
N VAL A 1106 -15.68 -0.10 -32.11
CA VAL A 1106 -14.73 -1.08 -32.65
C VAL A 1106 -13.77 -1.42 -31.51
N LEU A 1107 -13.60 -2.70 -31.25
CA LEU A 1107 -12.83 -3.25 -30.13
C LEU A 1107 -11.83 -4.28 -30.66
N LYS A 1108 -10.73 -4.46 -29.92
CA LYS A 1108 -9.71 -5.48 -30.16
C LYS A 1108 -9.62 -6.41 -28.94
N VAL A 1109 -9.75 -7.71 -29.19
CA VAL A 1109 -9.47 -8.75 -28.20
C VAL A 1109 -8.19 -9.45 -28.61
N ARG A 1110 -7.17 -9.40 -27.76
CA ARG A 1110 -5.86 -10.03 -27.99
C ARG A 1110 -5.68 -11.23 -27.07
N TYR A 1111 -5.13 -12.32 -27.60
CA TYR A 1111 -4.87 -13.52 -26.80
C TYR A 1111 -3.61 -14.24 -27.30
N PRO A 1112 -2.85 -14.92 -26.42
CA PRO A 1112 -1.58 -15.55 -26.80
C PRO A 1112 -1.73 -16.55 -27.95
N ALA A 1113 -0.90 -16.45 -28.99
CA ALA A 1113 -0.99 -17.30 -30.18
C ALA A 1113 -0.73 -18.80 -29.93
N LYS A 1114 -0.24 -19.17 -28.74
CA LYS A 1114 -0.13 -20.56 -28.26
C LYS A 1114 -1.48 -21.22 -27.97
N ASN A 1115 -2.56 -20.45 -27.84
CA ASN A 1115 -3.92 -20.97 -27.67
C ASN A 1115 -4.51 -21.33 -29.04
N SER A 1116 -4.63 -22.63 -29.33
CA SER A 1116 -4.99 -23.17 -30.66
C SER A 1116 -6.49 -23.36 -30.91
N GLY A 1117 -7.37 -22.98 -29.98
CA GLY A 1117 -8.81 -23.14 -30.12
C GLY A 1117 -9.41 -22.17 -31.15
N SER A 1118 -10.41 -22.63 -31.91
CA SER A 1118 -11.21 -21.79 -32.82
C SER A 1118 -11.95 -20.72 -32.01
N PRO A 1119 -11.59 -19.43 -32.11
CA PRO A 1119 -12.12 -18.40 -31.22
C PRO A 1119 -13.57 -18.05 -31.56
N ARG A 1120 -14.37 -17.83 -30.52
CA ARG A 1120 -15.71 -17.23 -30.56
C ARG A 1120 -15.80 -16.18 -29.46
N LEU A 1121 -16.74 -15.26 -29.59
CA LEU A 1121 -17.04 -14.27 -28.55
C LEU A 1121 -18.49 -14.42 -28.12
N THR A 1122 -18.74 -14.63 -26.83
CA THR A 1122 -20.09 -14.44 -26.29
C THR A 1122 -20.29 -12.97 -25.94
N LEU A 1123 -21.50 -12.48 -26.17
CA LEU A 1123 -21.94 -11.12 -25.89
C LEU A 1123 -23.09 -11.18 -24.88
N SER A 1124 -23.01 -10.38 -23.82
CA SER A 1124 -24.06 -10.19 -22.81
C SER A 1124 -24.07 -8.75 -22.31
N GLY A 1125 -24.94 -8.39 -21.36
CA GLY A 1125 -24.95 -7.07 -20.73
C GLY A 1125 -26.14 -6.85 -19.82
N TRP A 1126 -26.37 -5.61 -19.38
CA TRP A 1126 -27.46 -5.28 -18.45
C TRP A 1126 -28.85 -5.55 -19.05
N ASN A 1127 -29.07 -5.08 -20.28
CA ASN A 1127 -30.25 -5.29 -21.11
C ASN A 1127 -29.91 -5.80 -22.52
N VAL A 1128 -28.65 -6.21 -22.77
CA VAL A 1128 -28.23 -6.72 -24.08
C VAL A 1128 -28.68 -8.18 -24.24
N SER A 1129 -29.39 -8.48 -25.32
CA SER A 1129 -29.79 -9.84 -25.67
C SER A 1129 -28.55 -10.72 -25.93
N PRO A 1130 -28.40 -11.88 -25.26
CA PRO A 1130 -27.21 -12.72 -25.41
C PRO A 1130 -27.00 -13.21 -26.84
N ALA A 1131 -25.75 -13.20 -27.31
CA ALA A 1131 -25.37 -13.68 -28.64
C ALA A 1131 -23.99 -14.36 -28.63
N THR A 1132 -23.71 -15.16 -29.65
CA THR A 1132 -22.37 -15.73 -29.89
C THR A 1132 -21.90 -15.31 -31.28
N LEU A 1133 -20.77 -14.62 -31.34
CA LEU A 1133 -20.12 -14.16 -32.55
C LEU A 1133 -19.09 -15.20 -32.99
N MET A 1134 -19.23 -15.68 -34.22
CA MET A 1134 -18.20 -16.44 -34.91
C MET A 1134 -17.14 -15.47 -35.40
N VAL A 1135 -15.86 -15.73 -35.09
CA VAL A 1135 -14.74 -15.03 -35.72
C VAL A 1135 -14.62 -15.55 -37.15
N ARG A 1136 -14.63 -14.64 -38.13
CA ARG A 1136 -14.57 -14.92 -39.57
C ARG A 1136 -13.28 -14.44 -40.23
#